data_AF-A0A6F9AXN6-F1
#
_entry.id   AF-A0A6F9AXN6-F1
#
_cell.length_a   1.000
_cell.length_b   1.000
_cell.length_c   1.000
_cell.angle_alpha   90.00
_cell.angle_beta   90.00
_cell.angle_gamma   90.00
#
_symmetry.space_group_name_H-M   'P 1'
#
loop_
_entity.id
_entity.type
_entity.pdbx_description
1 polymer ?
#
loop_
_entity_poly.entity_id
_entity_poly.type
_entity_poly.pdbx_seq_one_letter_code
_entity_poly.pdbx_strand_id
1 'polypeptide(L)'
;MFELGPDGGDHETDGDLLAETDVLAYDCAAREKYAMMFDEPVLLQLGWWYVAWARVSGPSSDCGSHGQATITTDDSVVFQFKSSKKSNNGTDVNAGQIPQLLLPSNDGNAAKGKQQTSEPVHILKRSFARTVSVECFESLLSILNWSWTTLVLGVEELRGLKGFQYTATLLDLERLRFVGTCCLRLLRVYISSTKAVVEESSKLAECVGKTRSLLKKILSEGMDNCLTKLDNDPQGYLSQPLTLLEAVLQECHNTFTACFHSFYPTPALQWACLCDLLNCLDQDIAEANFRTSSSRLLAAVMSALCNTSVKLTSILPIAYDGEVLLRSLVKQVSTENDSALAHRFPLLTEENLMGMTSFREVLEKMLVIVVLPVRKSLRKEVELFSPHLVSNTCGLLASIVSELTASALGSEVDGLNSLHSVKSTPNRFTKTSQGRSWNTGNGSPDAICLTVDKPGVVLAQTEHPGDSTHTHRWTSLELVKGTYSTDDSPSDIAEIRLDKAVPLKEGVKYAVRLRNYGSRTANGDGGMTTVQCSDGMAFTFSTCSLSSNGTNQTRGQIPQILYYRSEYDGDLQSQLLSKANEEDKNCSRALSVVSAVVRAAKDLLHRAFAVDAEDIPELLSSSSLFSMLLPLILAYIGPVATSVPKAAVEVFGLVQELLPAASALNQKYSPPAFNPNQSTDSTTGNLPEQGLSACTTSSHYAVIESDHPYKQAGVAQYK
;
A
#
# COMPACT_ATOMS: atom_id res chain seq x y z
N MET A 1 -1.91 -28.52 6.07
CA MET A 1 -1.00 -29.56 5.53
C MET A 1 0.40 -29.02 5.56
N PHE A 2 1.36 -29.80 6.08
CA PHE A 2 2.76 -29.40 6.16
C PHE A 2 3.63 -30.33 5.30
N GLU A 3 4.68 -29.81 4.69
CA GLU A 3 5.71 -30.57 3.97
C GLU A 3 6.88 -30.88 4.89
N LEU A 4 7.35 -32.12 4.89
CA LEU A 4 8.53 -32.55 5.67
C LEU A 4 9.74 -32.89 4.79
N GLY A 5 9.52 -33.09 3.48
CA GLY A 5 10.57 -33.51 2.56
C GLY A 5 10.73 -35.03 2.44
N PRO A 6 11.71 -35.51 1.65
CA PRO A 6 11.93 -36.92 1.37
C PRO A 6 12.34 -37.74 2.61
N ASP A 7 13.10 -37.15 3.53
CA ASP A 7 13.59 -37.81 4.75
C ASP A 7 12.63 -37.67 5.95
N GLY A 8 11.48 -37.01 5.74
CA GLY A 8 10.54 -36.65 6.82
C GLY A 8 9.91 -37.84 7.55
N GLY A 9 9.98 -39.05 6.98
CA GLY A 9 9.52 -40.27 7.61
C GLY A 9 10.43 -40.77 8.72
N ASP A 10 11.73 -40.50 8.62
CA ASP A 10 12.72 -40.91 9.61
C ASP A 10 13.09 -39.75 10.54
N HIS A 11 13.01 -38.51 10.03
CA HIS A 11 13.30 -37.29 10.77
C HIS A 11 12.17 -36.25 10.61
N GLU A 12 11.19 -36.29 11.52
CA GLU A 12 10.09 -35.32 11.51
C GLU A 12 10.55 -33.93 12.00
N THR A 13 10.79 -33.01 11.06
CA THR A 13 11.03 -31.58 11.32
C THR A 13 9.71 -30.88 11.70
N ASP A 14 9.74 -29.56 11.91
CA ASP A 14 8.50 -28.81 12.18
C ASP A 14 7.62 -28.60 10.93
N GLY A 15 8.20 -28.83 9.74
CA GLY A 15 7.53 -28.79 8.44
C GLY A 15 7.13 -27.40 7.95
N ASP A 16 7.09 -27.24 6.63
CA ASP A 16 6.66 -26.01 5.96
C ASP A 16 5.15 -26.05 5.67
N LEU A 17 4.41 -25.00 6.03
CA LEU A 17 2.96 -24.95 5.82
C LEU A 17 2.64 -24.79 4.33
N LEU A 18 1.96 -25.78 3.73
CA LEU A 18 1.56 -25.76 2.32
C LEU A 18 0.13 -25.26 2.10
N ALA A 19 -0.79 -25.63 2.98
CA ALA A 19 -2.20 -25.25 2.87
C ALA A 19 -2.89 -25.28 4.22
N GLU A 20 -3.80 -24.36 4.46
CA GLU A 20 -4.68 -24.32 5.62
C GLU A 20 -6.10 -23.92 5.21
N THR A 21 -7.06 -24.19 6.08
CA THR A 21 -8.47 -23.81 5.91
C THR A 21 -8.91 -23.09 7.17
N ASP A 22 -9.79 -22.10 7.01
CA ASP A 22 -10.47 -21.45 8.13
C ASP A 22 -11.29 -22.46 8.96
N VAL A 23 -11.71 -22.04 10.15
CA VAL A 23 -12.57 -22.85 11.02
C VAL A 23 -13.96 -22.99 10.36
N LEU A 24 -14.31 -24.22 10.00
CA LEU A 24 -15.58 -24.56 9.36
C LEU A 24 -16.45 -25.43 10.27
N ALA A 25 -17.73 -25.07 10.38
CA ALA A 25 -18.73 -25.92 11.02
C ALA A 25 -19.11 -27.07 10.07
N TYR A 26 -19.19 -28.29 10.61
CA TYR A 26 -19.57 -29.47 9.83
C TYR A 26 -20.37 -30.46 10.69
N ASP A 27 -21.20 -31.26 10.02
CA ASP A 27 -21.83 -32.46 10.56
C ASP A 27 -21.83 -33.57 9.50
N CYS A 28 -21.94 -34.82 9.94
CA CYS A 28 -22.17 -35.96 9.06
C CYS A 28 -22.97 -37.03 9.82
N ALA A 29 -23.62 -37.92 9.07
CA ALA A 29 -24.34 -39.04 9.68
C ALA A 29 -23.38 -39.96 10.45
N ALA A 30 -23.91 -40.70 11.44
CA ALA A 30 -23.14 -41.67 12.21
C ALA A 30 -22.45 -42.69 11.28
N ARG A 31 -21.17 -42.97 11.53
CA ARG A 31 -20.28 -43.84 10.72
C ARG A 31 -19.93 -43.32 9.32
N GLU A 32 -20.37 -42.12 8.96
CA GLU A 32 -19.95 -41.43 7.74
C GLU A 32 -18.75 -40.52 7.99
N LYS A 33 -18.10 -40.07 6.91
CA LYS A 33 -16.96 -39.16 6.95
C LYS A 33 -17.35 -37.86 6.28
N TYR A 34 -17.00 -36.74 6.92
CA TYR A 34 -17.14 -35.44 6.30
C TYR A 34 -15.93 -35.13 5.41
N ALA A 35 -16.19 -34.75 4.16
CA ALA A 35 -15.15 -34.40 3.19
C ALA A 35 -14.75 -32.91 3.35
N MET A 36 -13.79 -32.62 4.24
CA MET A 36 -13.21 -31.29 4.39
C MET A 36 -12.13 -31.08 3.33
N MET A 37 -12.31 -30.08 2.46
CA MET A 37 -11.44 -29.79 1.33
C MET A 37 -10.59 -28.54 1.59
N PHE A 38 -9.36 -28.52 1.08
CA PHE A 38 -8.61 -27.28 0.94
C PHE A 38 -9.24 -26.37 -0.13
N ASP A 39 -8.98 -25.06 -0.03
CA ASP A 39 -9.41 -24.09 -1.05
C ASP A 39 -8.82 -24.39 -2.44
N GLU A 40 -7.58 -24.87 -2.46
CA GLU A 40 -6.90 -25.38 -3.65
C GLU A 40 -6.24 -26.74 -3.37
N PRO A 41 -6.25 -27.68 -4.35
CA PRO A 41 -5.60 -28.97 -4.18
C PRO A 41 -4.08 -28.81 -4.08
N VAL A 42 -3.47 -29.50 -3.10
CA VAL A 42 -2.01 -29.51 -2.92
C VAL A 42 -1.41 -30.62 -3.78
N LEU A 43 -0.49 -30.26 -4.68
CA LEU A 43 0.25 -31.24 -5.47
C LEU A 43 1.33 -31.88 -4.60
N LEU A 44 1.23 -33.19 -4.35
CA LEU A 44 2.21 -33.94 -3.58
C LEU A 44 3.28 -34.55 -4.48
N GLN A 45 4.53 -34.43 -4.07
CA GLN A 45 5.67 -35.09 -4.71
C GLN A 45 5.80 -36.55 -4.24
N LEU A 46 6.08 -37.45 -5.19
CA LEU A 46 6.31 -38.86 -4.92
C LEU A 46 7.51 -39.06 -3.97
N GLY A 47 7.32 -39.88 -2.93
CA GLY A 47 8.39 -40.24 -1.98
C GLY A 47 8.66 -39.17 -0.92
N TRP A 48 7.90 -38.08 -0.89
CA TRP A 48 7.99 -37.05 0.14
C TRP A 48 7.00 -37.30 1.27
N TRP A 49 7.36 -36.85 2.47
CA TRP A 49 6.53 -36.94 3.66
C TRP A 49 5.81 -35.63 3.93
N TYR A 50 4.57 -35.75 4.41
CA TYR A 50 3.69 -34.64 4.71
C TYR A 50 2.93 -34.89 6.01
N VAL A 51 2.52 -33.82 6.69
CA VAL A 51 1.62 -33.89 7.85
C VAL A 51 0.23 -33.42 7.45
N ALA A 52 -0.73 -34.34 7.42
CA ALA A 52 -2.14 -34.03 7.47
C ALA A 52 -2.52 -33.67 8.92
N TRP A 53 -3.03 -32.46 9.13
CA TRP A 53 -3.29 -31.93 10.47
C TRP A 53 -4.68 -31.34 10.53
N ALA A 54 -5.43 -31.68 11.58
CA ALA A 54 -6.77 -31.18 11.82
C ALA A 54 -6.95 -30.83 13.29
N ARG A 55 -7.56 -29.67 13.57
CA ARG A 55 -7.99 -29.27 14.91
C ARG A 55 -9.51 -29.34 15.00
N VAL A 56 -10.01 -30.47 15.48
CA VAL A 56 -11.44 -30.72 15.64
C VAL A 56 -11.90 -30.24 17.02
N SER A 57 -13.02 -29.49 17.06
CA SER A 57 -13.67 -29.04 18.30
C SER A 57 -15.15 -29.38 18.25
N GLY A 58 -15.66 -30.05 19.28
CA GLY A 58 -17.04 -30.50 19.32
C GLY A 58 -17.29 -31.56 20.41
N PRO A 59 -18.52 -32.11 20.49
CA PRO A 59 -18.82 -33.27 21.33
C PRO A 59 -18.09 -34.54 20.84
N SER A 60 -18.21 -35.64 21.57
CA SER A 60 -17.62 -36.93 21.17
C SER A 60 -18.03 -37.32 19.74
N SER A 61 -17.04 -37.69 18.93
CA SER A 61 -17.19 -38.08 17.53
C SER A 61 -16.81 -39.55 17.32
N ASP A 62 -17.25 -40.12 16.19
CA ASP A 62 -16.77 -41.41 15.72
C ASP A 62 -15.24 -41.35 15.48
N CYS A 63 -14.55 -42.45 15.74
CA CYS A 63 -13.10 -42.58 15.53
C CYS A 63 -12.74 -43.90 14.84
N GLY A 64 -11.65 -43.89 14.08
CA GLY A 64 -11.07 -45.07 13.46
C GLY A 64 -10.26 -45.91 14.45
N SER A 65 -10.18 -47.21 14.21
CA SER A 65 -9.26 -48.13 14.89
C SER A 65 -8.75 -49.16 13.87
N HIS A 66 -7.64 -49.83 14.17
CA HIS A 66 -6.95 -50.75 13.25
C HIS A 66 -6.41 -50.03 12.00
N GLY A 67 -5.86 -48.84 12.19
CA GLY A 67 -5.19 -48.09 11.13
C GLY A 67 -4.01 -48.88 10.52
N GLN A 68 -3.72 -48.60 9.25
CA GLN A 68 -2.74 -49.32 8.46
C GLN A 68 -1.57 -48.39 8.14
N ALA A 69 -0.35 -48.82 8.46
CA ALA A 69 0.87 -48.06 8.15
C ALA A 69 1.15 -47.96 6.64
N THR A 70 0.58 -48.87 5.85
CA THR A 70 0.66 -48.84 4.38
C THR A 70 -0.68 -49.25 3.78
N ILE A 71 -1.18 -48.46 2.83
CA ILE A 71 -2.41 -48.73 2.07
C ILE A 71 -2.08 -48.64 0.59
N THR A 72 -2.53 -49.62 -0.19
CA THR A 72 -2.49 -49.56 -1.66
C THR A 72 -3.91 -49.31 -2.17
N THR A 73 -4.12 -48.24 -2.92
CA THR A 73 -5.41 -47.89 -3.52
C THR A 73 -5.66 -48.69 -4.81
N ASP A 74 -6.91 -48.67 -5.31
CA ASP A 74 -7.32 -49.43 -6.49
C ASP A 74 -6.59 -49.00 -7.79
N ASP A 75 -6.15 -47.75 -7.86
CA ASP A 75 -5.31 -47.18 -8.92
C ASP A 75 -3.80 -47.46 -8.70
N SER A 76 -3.46 -48.37 -7.79
CA SER A 76 -2.11 -48.83 -7.48
C SER A 76 -1.17 -47.78 -6.84
N VAL A 77 -1.71 -46.69 -6.30
CA VAL A 77 -0.94 -45.74 -5.50
C VAL A 77 -0.73 -46.30 -4.09
N VAL A 78 0.50 -46.21 -3.57
CA VAL A 78 0.85 -46.69 -2.24
C VAL A 78 1.02 -45.50 -1.29
N PHE A 79 0.16 -45.43 -0.27
CA PHE A 79 0.24 -44.48 0.83
C PHE A 79 0.91 -45.12 2.03
N GLN A 80 1.82 -44.37 2.67
CA GLN A 80 2.47 -44.76 3.92
C GLN A 80 2.10 -43.76 5.02
N PHE A 81 1.79 -44.27 6.20
CA PHE A 81 1.36 -43.50 7.36
C PHE A 81 2.28 -43.79 8.55
N LYS A 82 2.69 -42.72 9.24
CA LYS A 82 3.42 -42.75 10.51
C LYS A 82 2.75 -41.77 11.48
N SER A 83 2.87 -42.03 12.77
CA SER A 83 2.42 -41.11 13.82
C SER A 83 3.23 -39.80 13.76
N SER A 84 2.57 -38.66 13.96
CA SER A 84 3.21 -37.33 13.95
C SER A 84 3.32 -36.76 15.35
N LYS A 85 4.45 -36.10 15.65
CA LYS A 85 4.69 -35.35 16.90
C LYS A 85 3.73 -34.17 17.10
N LYS A 86 3.05 -33.72 16.03
CA LYS A 86 2.04 -32.64 16.09
C LYS A 86 0.67 -33.12 16.57
N SER A 87 0.45 -34.43 16.68
CA SER A 87 -0.78 -34.99 17.24
C SER A 87 -0.72 -35.01 18.77
N ASN A 88 -1.71 -34.38 19.43
CA ASN A 88 -1.75 -34.24 20.88
C ASN A 88 -3.06 -34.74 21.52
N ASN A 89 -3.93 -35.39 20.75
CA ASN A 89 -5.26 -35.82 21.21
C ASN A 89 -5.50 -37.34 21.06
N GLY A 90 -4.44 -38.13 20.92
CA GLY A 90 -4.51 -39.59 20.82
C GLY A 90 -4.70 -40.13 19.41
N THR A 91 -4.74 -39.28 18.37
CA THR A 91 -4.69 -39.75 16.97
C THR A 91 -3.28 -40.21 16.61
N ASP A 92 -3.13 -41.46 16.21
CA ASP A 92 -1.87 -42.07 15.77
C ASP A 92 -2.10 -42.96 14.53
N VAL A 93 -1.08 -43.72 14.10
CA VAL A 93 -1.22 -44.63 12.94
C VAL A 93 -2.25 -45.75 13.15
N ASN A 94 -2.63 -46.05 14.40
CA ASN A 94 -3.49 -47.18 14.74
C ASN A 94 -4.95 -46.76 14.99
N ALA A 95 -5.20 -45.56 15.52
CA ALA A 95 -6.53 -45.09 15.89
C ALA A 95 -6.65 -43.56 15.90
N GLY A 96 -7.87 -43.05 15.77
CA GLY A 96 -8.19 -41.63 15.96
C GLY A 96 -8.96 -40.98 14.81
N GLN A 97 -8.60 -39.73 14.53
CA GLN A 97 -9.25 -38.85 13.55
C GLN A 97 -8.48 -38.83 12.20
N ILE A 98 -9.03 -38.13 11.19
CA ILE A 98 -8.49 -38.06 9.81
C ILE A 98 -8.54 -39.43 9.08
N PRO A 99 -9.74 -39.99 8.84
CA PRO A 99 -9.88 -41.34 8.28
C PRO A 99 -9.65 -41.43 6.77
N GLN A 100 -9.52 -40.31 6.04
CA GLN A 100 -9.41 -40.30 4.59
C GLN A 100 -8.53 -39.15 4.07
N LEU A 101 -7.79 -39.41 3.00
CA LEU A 101 -7.16 -38.41 2.15
C LEU A 101 -7.94 -38.37 0.82
N LEU A 102 -8.30 -37.17 0.36
CA LEU A 102 -9.14 -36.99 -0.82
C LEU A 102 -8.25 -36.58 -2.00
N LEU A 103 -8.26 -37.40 -3.05
CA LEU A 103 -7.42 -37.24 -4.25
C LEU A 103 -8.33 -37.12 -5.49
N PRO A 104 -8.03 -36.22 -6.44
CA PRO A 104 -8.78 -36.15 -7.69
C PRO A 104 -8.47 -37.37 -8.57
N SER A 105 -9.48 -38.20 -8.85
CA SER A 105 -9.34 -39.31 -9.80
C SER A 105 -9.14 -38.77 -11.21
N ASN A 106 -8.13 -39.29 -11.92
CA ASN A 106 -7.84 -38.95 -13.31
C ASN A 106 -8.37 -40.08 -14.21
N ASP A 107 -9.69 -40.33 -14.20
CA ASP A 107 -10.29 -41.41 -14.98
C ASP A 107 -10.47 -41.05 -16.46
N GLY A 108 -9.42 -41.32 -17.23
CA GLY A 108 -9.49 -41.55 -18.67
C GLY A 108 -9.66 -43.04 -18.97
N ASN A 109 -10.90 -43.48 -19.21
CA ASN A 109 -11.29 -44.74 -19.86
C ASN A 109 -10.71 -46.07 -19.31
N ALA A 110 -11.47 -46.79 -18.48
CA ALA A 110 -11.72 -48.24 -18.66
C ALA A 110 -12.78 -48.82 -17.71
N ALA A 111 -13.47 -49.85 -18.23
CA ALA A 111 -14.15 -50.95 -17.55
C ALA A 111 -15.66 -50.84 -17.25
N LYS A 112 -16.37 -51.78 -17.88
CA LYS A 112 -17.77 -52.15 -17.66
C LYS A 112 -17.96 -52.71 -16.23
N GLY A 113 -18.84 -52.09 -15.46
CA GLY A 113 -19.42 -52.64 -14.25
C GLY A 113 -20.69 -51.87 -13.90
N LYS A 114 -21.81 -52.57 -13.65
CA LYS A 114 -23.10 -51.95 -13.33
C LYS A 114 -22.97 -51.13 -12.02
N GLN A 115 -22.79 -49.83 -12.13
CA GLN A 115 -22.97 -48.90 -11.01
C GLN A 115 -24.36 -48.28 -11.08
N GLN A 116 -25.04 -48.30 -9.94
CA GLN A 116 -26.32 -47.64 -9.72
C GLN A 116 -26.21 -46.17 -10.12
N THR A 117 -27.17 -45.71 -10.92
CA THR A 117 -27.35 -44.32 -11.30
C THR A 117 -27.78 -43.50 -10.08
N SER A 118 -26.83 -43.03 -9.28
CA SER A 118 -26.99 -41.74 -8.62
C SER A 118 -26.65 -40.68 -9.65
N GLU A 119 -27.58 -39.78 -9.95
CA GLU A 119 -27.30 -38.63 -10.82
C GLU A 119 -26.00 -37.96 -10.37
N PRO A 120 -25.03 -37.74 -11.28
CA PRO A 120 -23.80 -37.08 -10.90
C PRO A 120 -24.16 -35.69 -10.38
N VAL A 121 -23.88 -35.43 -9.11
CA VAL A 121 -23.92 -34.07 -8.57
C VAL A 121 -22.90 -33.27 -9.36
N HIS A 122 -23.37 -32.48 -10.31
CA HIS A 122 -22.53 -31.56 -11.06
C HIS A 122 -22.05 -30.49 -10.09
N ILE A 123 -20.85 -30.66 -9.55
CA ILE A 123 -20.16 -29.59 -8.84
C ILE A 123 -19.88 -28.51 -9.87
N LEU A 124 -20.69 -27.45 -9.86
CA LEU A 124 -20.48 -26.30 -10.72
C LEU A 124 -19.11 -25.72 -10.38
N LYS A 125 -18.16 -25.88 -11.31
CA LYS A 125 -16.83 -25.30 -11.15
C LYS A 125 -16.98 -23.80 -10.91
N ARG A 126 -16.09 -23.22 -10.09
CA ARG A 126 -16.03 -21.76 -9.91
C ARG A 126 -15.89 -21.02 -11.25
N SER A 127 -15.27 -21.67 -12.24
CA SER A 127 -15.21 -21.20 -13.62
C SER A 127 -16.57 -21.16 -14.30
N PHE A 128 -17.46 -22.13 -14.10
CA PHE A 128 -18.82 -22.13 -14.66
C PHE A 128 -19.65 -20.94 -14.15
N ALA A 129 -19.61 -20.68 -12.83
CA ALA A 129 -20.32 -19.56 -12.22
C ALA A 129 -19.70 -18.19 -12.55
N ARG A 130 -18.47 -18.17 -13.08
CA ARG A 130 -17.75 -16.96 -13.52
C ARG A 130 -17.56 -16.89 -15.02
N THR A 131 -18.20 -17.78 -15.80
CA THR A 131 -18.14 -17.73 -17.26
C THR A 131 -18.86 -16.49 -17.72
N VAL A 132 -18.08 -15.58 -18.30
CA VAL A 132 -18.59 -14.31 -18.83
C VAL A 132 -19.02 -14.52 -20.28
N SER A 133 -20.30 -14.26 -20.57
CA SER A 133 -20.81 -14.18 -21.95
C SER A 133 -21.25 -12.76 -22.29
N VAL A 134 -21.29 -12.44 -23.58
CA VAL A 134 -21.75 -11.13 -24.09
C VAL A 134 -23.23 -10.92 -23.74
N GLU A 135 -24.05 -11.96 -23.90
CA GLU A 135 -25.48 -11.93 -23.60
C GLU A 135 -25.76 -11.67 -22.11
N CYS A 136 -24.93 -12.24 -21.23
CA CYS A 136 -25.01 -11.95 -19.79
C CYS A 136 -24.69 -10.48 -19.49
N PHE A 137 -23.66 -9.91 -20.12
CA PHE A 137 -23.32 -8.49 -19.98
C PHE A 137 -24.47 -7.59 -20.44
N GLU A 138 -24.99 -7.81 -21.65
CA GLU A 138 -26.09 -7.02 -22.21
C GLU A 138 -27.37 -7.13 -21.36
N SER A 139 -27.67 -8.33 -20.86
CA SER A 139 -28.81 -8.54 -19.94
C SER A 139 -28.63 -7.78 -18.63
N LEU A 140 -27.44 -7.84 -18.01
CA LEU A 140 -27.14 -7.10 -16.77
C LEU A 140 -27.22 -5.59 -16.98
N LEU A 141 -26.71 -5.07 -18.11
CA LEU A 141 -26.78 -3.65 -18.43
C LEU A 141 -28.22 -3.17 -18.66
N SER A 142 -29.03 -3.98 -19.36
CA SER A 142 -30.45 -3.70 -19.58
C SER A 142 -31.22 -3.64 -18.26
N ILE A 143 -31.04 -4.65 -17.39
CA ILE A 143 -31.68 -4.71 -16.08
C ILE A 143 -31.20 -3.56 -15.18
N LEU A 144 -29.91 -3.22 -15.19
CA LEU A 144 -29.39 -2.09 -14.43
C LEU A 144 -30.01 -0.76 -14.89
N ASN A 145 -30.02 -0.50 -16.19
CA ASN A 145 -30.61 0.72 -16.74
C ASN A 145 -32.11 0.81 -16.43
N TRP A 146 -32.86 -0.29 -16.59
CA TRP A 146 -34.27 -0.34 -16.23
C TRP A 146 -34.49 -0.11 -14.74
N SER A 147 -33.81 -0.87 -13.87
CA SER A 147 -33.99 -0.78 -12.42
C SER A 147 -33.65 0.61 -11.89
N TRP A 148 -32.58 1.24 -12.38
CA TRP A 148 -32.23 2.61 -12.03
C TRP A 148 -33.28 3.63 -12.49
N THR A 149 -33.70 3.56 -13.75
CA THR A 149 -34.69 4.51 -14.31
C THR A 149 -36.03 4.38 -13.57
N THR A 150 -36.49 3.15 -13.33
CA THR A 150 -37.73 2.89 -12.59
C THR A 150 -37.63 3.28 -11.13
N LEU A 151 -36.47 3.10 -10.48
CA LEU A 151 -36.25 3.55 -9.11
C LEU A 151 -36.34 5.08 -9.00
N VAL A 152 -35.68 5.82 -9.89
CA VAL A 152 -35.74 7.30 -9.91
C VAL A 152 -37.17 7.78 -10.09
N LEU A 153 -37.90 7.25 -11.08
CA LEU A 153 -39.30 7.61 -11.32
C LEU A 153 -40.21 7.26 -10.14
N GLY A 154 -40.06 6.06 -9.55
CA GLY A 154 -40.90 5.65 -8.44
C GLY A 154 -40.62 6.43 -7.14
N VAL A 155 -39.38 6.90 -6.93
CA VAL A 155 -39.08 7.83 -5.81
C VAL A 155 -39.78 9.18 -6.02
N GLU A 156 -39.88 9.68 -7.24
CA GLU A 156 -40.65 10.88 -7.56
C GLU A 156 -42.15 10.67 -7.31
N GLU A 157 -42.70 9.53 -7.74
CA GLU A 157 -44.12 9.18 -7.54
C GLU A 157 -44.49 9.01 -6.06
N LEU A 158 -43.59 8.46 -5.24
CA LEU A 158 -43.82 8.26 -3.79
C LEU A 158 -44.19 9.56 -3.06
N ARG A 159 -43.77 10.73 -3.56
CA ARG A 159 -44.11 12.04 -2.97
C ARG A 159 -45.60 12.33 -2.99
N GLY A 160 -46.35 11.76 -3.93
CA GLY A 160 -47.78 11.95 -4.08
C GLY A 160 -48.64 10.91 -3.35
N LEU A 161 -48.05 9.83 -2.86
CA LEU A 161 -48.76 8.67 -2.30
C LEU A 161 -48.89 8.76 -0.77
N LYS A 162 -49.96 8.16 -0.23
CA LYS A 162 -50.20 8.09 1.23
C LYS A 162 -50.74 6.72 1.64
N GLY A 163 -50.56 6.37 2.92
CA GLY A 163 -51.14 5.17 3.53
C GLY A 163 -50.62 3.86 2.91
N PHE A 164 -51.53 2.92 2.64
CA PHE A 164 -51.17 1.60 2.12
C PHE A 164 -50.45 1.64 0.76
N GLN A 165 -50.84 2.56 -0.13
CA GLN A 165 -50.22 2.70 -1.45
C GLN A 165 -48.75 3.13 -1.34
N TYR A 166 -48.45 4.09 -0.46
CA TYR A 166 -47.07 4.50 -0.17
C TYR A 166 -46.22 3.30 0.29
N THR A 167 -46.75 2.52 1.24
CA THR A 167 -46.01 1.38 1.82
C THR A 167 -45.75 0.29 0.78
N ALA A 168 -46.73 -0.03 -0.06
CA ALA A 168 -46.57 -1.01 -1.12
C ALA A 168 -45.52 -0.58 -2.16
N THR A 169 -45.61 0.67 -2.65
CA THR A 169 -44.65 1.22 -3.61
C THR A 169 -43.23 1.29 -3.03
N LEU A 170 -43.08 1.65 -1.75
CA LEU A 170 -41.78 1.68 -1.09
C LEU A 170 -41.11 0.30 -1.06
N LEU A 171 -41.86 -0.77 -0.76
CA LEU A 171 -41.35 -2.15 -0.79
C LEU A 171 -40.94 -2.59 -2.21
N ASP A 172 -41.66 -2.13 -3.23
CA ASP A 172 -41.28 -2.40 -4.62
C ASP A 172 -39.98 -1.67 -5.01
N LEU A 173 -39.80 -0.43 -4.52
CA LEU A 173 -38.55 0.30 -4.72
C LEU A 173 -37.36 -0.33 -3.97
N GLU A 174 -37.58 -0.89 -2.77
CA GLU A 174 -36.54 -1.64 -2.05
C GLU A 174 -36.06 -2.85 -2.87
N ARG A 175 -36.99 -3.57 -3.53
CA ARG A 175 -36.67 -4.67 -4.44
C ARG A 175 -35.88 -4.18 -5.66
N LEU A 176 -36.27 -3.05 -6.26
CA LEU A 176 -35.54 -2.45 -7.38
C LEU A 176 -34.12 -2.03 -6.99
N ARG A 177 -33.97 -1.42 -5.80
CA ARG A 177 -32.66 -1.07 -5.23
C ARG A 177 -31.78 -2.32 -5.05
N PHE A 178 -32.35 -3.42 -4.57
CA PHE A 178 -31.64 -4.70 -4.48
C PHE A 178 -31.20 -5.21 -5.85
N VAL A 179 -32.09 -5.24 -6.85
CA VAL A 179 -31.79 -5.66 -8.22
C VAL A 179 -30.65 -4.84 -8.83
N GLY A 180 -30.73 -3.50 -8.76
CA GLY A 180 -29.68 -2.62 -9.27
C GLY A 180 -28.33 -2.84 -8.60
N THR A 181 -28.32 -3.02 -7.27
CA THR A 181 -27.11 -3.34 -6.48
C THR A 181 -26.50 -4.67 -6.93
N CYS A 182 -27.31 -5.71 -7.13
CA CYS A 182 -26.84 -7.01 -7.61
C CYS A 182 -26.22 -6.92 -9.01
N CYS A 183 -26.85 -6.19 -9.93
CA CYS A 183 -26.29 -5.97 -11.28
C CYS A 183 -24.92 -5.30 -11.21
N LEU A 184 -24.78 -4.23 -10.41
CA LEU A 184 -23.51 -3.51 -10.22
C LEU A 184 -22.40 -4.42 -9.67
N ARG A 185 -22.73 -5.29 -8.71
CA ARG A 185 -21.77 -6.24 -8.11
C ARG A 185 -21.35 -7.32 -9.10
N LEU A 186 -22.28 -7.86 -9.88
CA LEU A 186 -21.99 -8.86 -10.91
C LEU A 186 -21.12 -8.28 -12.03
N LEU A 187 -21.44 -7.06 -12.51
CA LEU A 187 -20.62 -6.35 -13.48
C LEU A 187 -19.19 -6.12 -12.95
N ARG A 188 -19.04 -5.74 -11.68
CA ARG A 188 -17.73 -5.61 -11.02
C ARG A 188 -16.96 -6.92 -11.06
N VAL A 189 -17.58 -8.04 -10.70
CA VAL A 189 -16.94 -9.36 -10.74
C VAL A 189 -16.53 -9.72 -12.16
N TYR A 190 -17.41 -9.54 -13.14
CA TYR A 190 -17.13 -9.89 -14.53
C TYR A 190 -15.95 -9.11 -15.08
N ILE A 191 -15.92 -7.79 -14.90
CA ILE A 191 -14.83 -6.92 -15.37
C ILE A 191 -13.51 -7.17 -14.61
N SER A 192 -13.58 -7.58 -13.34
CA SER A 192 -12.38 -7.90 -12.55
C SER A 192 -11.80 -9.28 -12.90
N SER A 193 -12.66 -10.23 -13.28
CA SER A 193 -12.30 -11.62 -13.59
C SER A 193 -11.74 -11.84 -15.01
N THR A 194 -11.90 -10.88 -15.93
CA THR A 194 -11.38 -10.97 -17.30
C THR A 194 -9.86 -10.93 -17.38
N LYS A 195 -9.14 -10.65 -16.29
CA LYS A 195 -7.67 -10.56 -16.28
C LYS A 195 -6.94 -11.92 -16.37
N ALA A 196 -7.61 -13.07 -16.26
CA ALA A 196 -6.89 -14.36 -16.16
C ALA A 196 -7.47 -15.58 -16.91
N VAL A 197 -8.73 -15.59 -17.38
CA VAL A 197 -9.37 -16.87 -17.79
C VAL A 197 -10.18 -16.81 -19.10
N VAL A 198 -10.51 -15.64 -19.65
CA VAL A 198 -11.42 -15.54 -20.81
C VAL A 198 -10.66 -15.07 -22.06
N GLU A 199 -10.84 -15.77 -23.17
CA GLU A 199 -10.33 -15.36 -24.48
C GLU A 199 -10.95 -14.00 -24.86
N GLU A 200 -10.12 -12.96 -24.87
CA GLU A 200 -10.55 -11.57 -25.05
C GLU A 200 -11.17 -11.35 -26.44
N SER A 201 -12.44 -10.92 -26.49
CA SER A 201 -13.15 -10.61 -27.75
C SER A 201 -13.54 -9.13 -27.85
N SER A 202 -13.61 -8.60 -29.07
CA SER A 202 -14.01 -7.20 -29.32
C SER A 202 -15.40 -6.87 -28.77
N LYS A 203 -16.33 -7.84 -28.79
CA LYS A 203 -17.68 -7.69 -28.24
C LYS A 203 -17.69 -7.56 -26.71
N LEU A 204 -16.81 -8.27 -26.00
CA LEU A 204 -16.67 -8.12 -24.55
C LEU A 204 -16.13 -6.74 -24.19
N ALA A 205 -15.20 -6.20 -24.99
CA ALA A 205 -14.69 -4.84 -24.82
C ALA A 205 -15.77 -3.78 -25.02
N GLU A 206 -16.63 -3.96 -26.01
CA GLU A 206 -17.80 -3.11 -26.22
C GLU A 206 -18.73 -3.16 -24.99
N CYS A 207 -18.92 -4.33 -24.38
CA CYS A 207 -19.69 -4.45 -23.14
C CYS A 207 -19.03 -3.70 -21.97
N VAL A 208 -17.70 -3.74 -21.84
CA VAL A 208 -16.95 -2.95 -20.85
C VAL A 208 -17.16 -1.45 -21.10
N GLY A 209 -17.08 -1.01 -22.36
CA GLY A 209 -17.34 0.38 -22.77
C GLY A 209 -18.78 0.82 -22.48
N LYS A 210 -19.78 0.00 -22.80
CA LYS A 210 -21.20 0.26 -22.46
C LYS A 210 -21.41 0.32 -20.94
N THR A 211 -20.72 -0.54 -20.19
CA THR A 211 -20.74 -0.50 -18.73
C THR A 211 -20.18 0.81 -18.20
N ARG A 212 -19.01 1.25 -18.69
CA ARG A 212 -18.42 2.55 -18.36
C ARG A 212 -19.41 3.69 -18.60
N SER A 213 -20.02 3.75 -19.78
CA SER A 213 -20.96 4.80 -20.17
C SER A 213 -22.22 4.83 -19.30
N LEU A 214 -22.80 3.67 -18.99
CA LEU A 214 -23.99 3.59 -18.13
C LEU A 214 -23.68 4.03 -16.69
N LEU A 215 -22.55 3.62 -16.13
CA LEU A 215 -22.14 4.00 -14.78
C LEU A 215 -21.82 5.51 -14.69
N LYS A 216 -21.14 6.07 -15.70
CA LYS A 216 -20.94 7.53 -15.82
C LYS A 216 -22.30 8.24 -15.78
N LYS A 217 -23.26 7.78 -16.59
CA LYS A 217 -24.62 8.34 -16.62
C LYS A 217 -25.32 8.29 -15.26
N ILE A 218 -25.32 7.13 -14.58
CA ILE A 218 -25.94 6.96 -13.26
C ILE A 218 -25.36 7.95 -12.24
N LEU A 219 -24.02 8.07 -12.19
CA LEU A 219 -23.33 8.98 -11.27
C LEU A 219 -23.57 10.46 -11.63
N SER A 220 -23.65 10.78 -12.92
CA SER A 220 -23.82 12.13 -13.47
C SER A 220 -25.27 12.62 -13.63
N GLU A 221 -26.29 11.79 -13.39
CA GLU A 221 -27.70 12.24 -13.47
C GLU A 221 -28.46 12.09 -12.14
N GLY A 222 -27.91 11.35 -11.18
CA GLY A 222 -28.72 10.64 -10.20
C GLY A 222 -29.38 11.39 -9.05
N MET A 223 -29.45 12.72 -9.04
CA MET A 223 -30.21 13.42 -7.99
C MET A 223 -30.63 14.87 -8.29
N ASP A 224 -30.29 15.43 -9.45
CA ASP A 224 -30.35 16.90 -9.65
C ASP A 224 -31.79 17.48 -9.53
N ASN A 225 -32.84 16.67 -9.71
CA ASN A 225 -34.25 17.09 -9.56
C ASN A 225 -34.90 16.71 -8.22
N CYS A 226 -34.29 15.80 -7.44
CA CYS A 226 -34.90 15.23 -6.24
C CYS A 226 -34.57 15.98 -4.93
N LEU A 227 -33.49 16.77 -4.86
CA LEU A 227 -33.02 17.35 -3.58
C LEU A 227 -33.66 18.69 -3.17
N THR A 228 -34.55 19.27 -3.98
CA THR A 228 -34.87 20.70 -3.84
C THR A 228 -35.76 21.10 -2.66
N LYS A 229 -36.33 20.19 -1.86
CA LYS A 229 -37.14 20.54 -0.66
C LYS A 229 -37.11 19.45 0.42
N LEU A 230 -36.14 19.49 1.33
CA LEU A 230 -36.06 18.63 2.53
C LEU A 230 -36.42 19.39 3.83
N ASP A 231 -36.77 20.67 3.76
CA ASP A 231 -36.82 21.56 4.93
C ASP A 231 -37.93 21.27 5.98
N ASN A 232 -38.74 20.22 5.84
CA ASN A 232 -39.70 19.81 6.88
C ASN A 232 -40.12 18.33 6.73
N ASP A 233 -39.33 17.39 7.28
CA ASP A 233 -39.69 15.96 7.37
C ASP A 233 -39.61 15.41 8.81
N PRO A 234 -40.58 15.73 9.68
CA PRO A 234 -40.58 15.26 11.08
C PRO A 234 -40.86 13.75 11.24
N GLN A 235 -41.20 13.01 10.17
CA GLN A 235 -41.51 11.58 10.24
C GLN A 235 -40.66 10.70 9.30
N GLY A 236 -39.71 11.26 8.55
CA GLY A 236 -38.76 10.52 7.70
C GLY A 236 -39.30 10.04 6.35
N TYR A 237 -40.52 10.44 5.95
CA TYR A 237 -41.17 9.99 4.71
C TYR A 237 -40.47 10.45 3.42
N LEU A 238 -39.70 11.54 3.48
CA LEU A 238 -38.88 12.06 2.38
C LEU A 238 -37.44 11.53 2.45
N SER A 239 -36.94 11.22 3.65
CA SER A 239 -35.58 10.68 3.84
C SER A 239 -35.44 9.24 3.32
N GLN A 240 -36.42 8.38 3.55
CA GLN A 240 -36.33 6.96 3.24
C GLN A 240 -36.20 6.67 1.72
N PRO A 241 -36.97 7.31 0.82
CA PRO A 241 -36.78 7.14 -0.63
C PRO A 241 -35.41 7.64 -1.15
N LEU A 242 -34.86 8.70 -0.54
CA LEU A 242 -33.53 9.21 -0.90
C LEU A 242 -32.42 8.24 -0.50
N THR A 243 -32.54 7.57 0.66
CA THR A 243 -31.57 6.54 1.07
C THR A 243 -31.50 5.37 0.09
N LEU A 244 -32.60 5.04 -0.60
CA LEU A 244 -32.61 3.99 -1.63
C LEU A 244 -31.78 4.38 -2.85
N LEU A 245 -31.93 5.63 -3.32
CA LEU A 245 -31.14 6.16 -4.43
C LEU A 245 -29.66 6.28 -4.05
N GLU A 246 -29.36 6.82 -2.86
CA GLU A 246 -27.99 6.92 -2.34
C GLU A 246 -27.31 5.55 -2.25
N ALA A 247 -28.03 4.50 -1.83
CA ALA A 247 -27.47 3.16 -1.77
C ALA A 247 -27.06 2.61 -3.15
N VAL A 248 -27.86 2.86 -4.20
CA VAL A 248 -27.51 2.45 -5.58
C VAL A 248 -26.35 3.30 -6.11
N LEU A 249 -26.36 4.61 -5.87
CA LEU A 249 -25.27 5.51 -6.24
C LEU A 249 -23.96 5.13 -5.56
N GLN A 250 -23.99 4.73 -4.29
CA GLN A 250 -22.82 4.28 -3.56
C GLN A 250 -22.27 2.96 -4.11
N GLU A 251 -23.12 1.98 -4.43
CA GLU A 251 -22.65 0.76 -5.08
C GLU A 251 -22.13 1.05 -6.49
N CYS A 252 -22.73 2.01 -7.22
CA CYS A 252 -22.26 2.45 -8.53
C CYS A 252 -20.87 3.09 -8.44
N HIS A 253 -20.64 3.95 -7.43
CA HIS A 253 -19.33 4.52 -7.11
C HIS A 253 -18.31 3.41 -6.83
N ASN A 254 -18.65 2.42 -6.01
CA ASN A 254 -17.76 1.31 -5.67
C ASN A 254 -17.42 0.45 -6.90
N THR A 255 -18.41 0.14 -7.74
CA THR A 255 -18.20 -0.61 -8.99
C THR A 255 -17.37 0.18 -9.99
N PHE A 256 -17.64 1.48 -10.16
CA PHE A 256 -16.85 2.32 -11.05
C PHE A 256 -15.39 2.40 -10.60
N THR A 257 -15.17 2.63 -9.30
CA THR A 257 -13.83 2.68 -8.69
C THR A 257 -13.05 1.39 -8.94
N ALA A 258 -13.66 0.23 -8.69
CA ALA A 258 -13.02 -1.07 -8.88
C ALA A 258 -12.71 -1.38 -10.35
N CYS A 259 -13.54 -0.89 -11.27
CA CYS A 259 -13.39 -1.14 -12.71
C CYS A 259 -12.62 -0.04 -13.46
N PHE A 260 -12.19 1.03 -12.78
CA PHE A 260 -11.60 2.23 -13.39
C PHE A 260 -10.42 1.90 -14.32
N HIS A 261 -9.48 1.07 -13.88
CA HIS A 261 -8.31 0.70 -14.70
C HIS A 261 -8.66 -0.23 -15.86
N SER A 262 -9.81 -0.92 -15.82
CA SER A 262 -10.33 -1.67 -16.98
C SER A 262 -11.08 -0.73 -17.94
N PHE A 263 -11.67 0.35 -17.44
CA PHE A 263 -12.34 1.38 -18.25
C PHE A 263 -11.36 2.33 -18.94
N TYR A 264 -10.21 2.56 -18.31
CA TYR A 264 -9.13 3.43 -18.75
C TYR A 264 -7.81 2.67 -18.63
N PRO A 265 -7.49 1.81 -19.61
CA PRO A 265 -6.37 0.87 -19.51
C PRO A 265 -4.99 1.52 -19.59
N THR A 266 -4.89 2.75 -20.11
CA THR A 266 -3.61 3.47 -20.25
C THR A 266 -3.53 4.65 -19.29
N PRO A 267 -2.33 5.01 -18.80
CA PRO A 267 -2.14 6.18 -17.94
C PRO A 267 -2.60 7.48 -18.61
N ALA A 268 -2.41 7.62 -19.93
CA ALA A 268 -2.86 8.79 -20.70
C ALA A 268 -4.38 8.99 -20.64
N LEU A 269 -5.15 7.89 -20.76
CA LEU A 269 -6.61 7.93 -20.65
C LEU A 269 -7.09 8.23 -19.23
N GLN A 270 -6.40 7.68 -18.22
CA GLN A 270 -6.70 7.97 -16.82
C GLN A 270 -6.47 9.45 -16.49
N TRP A 271 -5.36 10.02 -16.99
CA TRP A 271 -5.05 11.44 -16.88
C TRP A 271 -6.06 12.33 -17.61
N ALA A 272 -6.41 11.99 -18.85
CA ALA A 272 -7.42 12.72 -19.62
C ALA A 272 -8.78 12.72 -18.90
N CYS A 273 -9.23 11.57 -18.40
CA CYS A 273 -10.47 11.47 -17.64
C CYS A 273 -10.48 12.35 -16.39
N LEU A 274 -9.37 12.39 -15.63
CA LEU A 274 -9.24 13.27 -14.47
C LEU A 274 -9.31 14.76 -14.88
N CYS A 275 -8.58 15.14 -15.94
CA CYS A 275 -8.55 16.51 -16.45
C CYS A 275 -9.95 16.96 -16.90
N ASP A 276 -10.66 16.13 -17.67
CA ASP A 276 -11.98 16.44 -18.19
C ASP A 276 -12.99 16.70 -17.06
N LEU A 277 -13.01 15.84 -16.04
CA LEU A 277 -13.92 15.99 -14.90
C LEU A 277 -13.60 17.23 -14.06
N LEU A 278 -12.31 17.57 -13.88
CA LEU A 278 -11.90 18.80 -13.19
C LEU A 278 -12.22 20.05 -14.02
N ASN A 279 -12.11 20.00 -15.34
CA ASN A 279 -12.50 21.09 -16.24
C ASN A 279 -14.02 21.32 -16.21
N CYS A 280 -14.82 20.26 -16.23
CA CYS A 280 -16.27 20.35 -16.05
C CYS A 280 -16.63 20.96 -14.69
N LEU A 281 -15.94 20.55 -13.62
CA LEU A 281 -16.17 21.10 -12.28
C LEU A 281 -15.89 22.60 -12.22
N ASP A 282 -14.79 23.07 -12.83
CA ASP A 282 -14.48 24.50 -12.88
C ASP A 282 -15.56 25.30 -13.63
N GLN A 283 -16.10 24.74 -14.72
CA GLN A 283 -17.21 25.35 -15.44
C GLN A 283 -18.47 25.41 -14.57
N ASP A 284 -18.80 24.33 -13.86
CA ASP A 284 -19.94 24.28 -12.93
C ASP A 284 -19.81 25.33 -11.81
N ILE A 285 -18.60 25.56 -11.30
CA ILE A 285 -18.29 26.59 -10.30
C ILE A 285 -18.48 28.00 -10.91
N ALA A 286 -17.95 28.24 -12.11
CA ALA A 286 -18.01 29.55 -12.77
C ALA A 286 -19.44 29.97 -13.14
N GLU A 287 -20.27 29.01 -13.56
CA GLU A 287 -21.67 29.25 -13.93
C GLU A 287 -22.62 29.30 -12.73
N ALA A 288 -22.13 29.06 -11.50
CA ALA A 288 -22.94 28.87 -10.29
C ALA A 288 -24.05 27.80 -10.43
N ASN A 289 -23.95 26.94 -11.46
CA ASN A 289 -24.86 25.84 -11.76
C ASN A 289 -24.34 24.56 -11.12
N PHE A 290 -24.22 24.57 -9.79
CA PHE A 290 -23.61 23.46 -9.08
C PHE A 290 -24.46 22.19 -9.20
N ARG A 291 -24.10 21.30 -10.14
CA ARG A 291 -24.73 19.98 -10.25
C ARG A 291 -24.00 19.02 -9.31
N THR A 292 -24.74 18.44 -8.37
CA THR A 292 -24.20 17.45 -7.41
C THR A 292 -23.62 16.21 -8.11
N SER A 293 -23.96 16.03 -9.39
CA SER A 293 -23.74 14.83 -10.16
C SER A 293 -22.34 14.71 -10.78
N SER A 294 -21.71 15.80 -11.24
CA SER A 294 -20.29 15.83 -11.65
C SER A 294 -19.35 15.43 -10.50
N SER A 295 -19.72 15.81 -9.26
CA SER A 295 -18.91 15.60 -8.06
C SER A 295 -18.75 14.11 -7.68
N ARG A 296 -19.78 13.28 -7.92
CA ARG A 296 -19.76 11.85 -7.55
C ARG A 296 -18.85 11.03 -8.44
N LEU A 297 -18.89 11.30 -9.74
CA LEU A 297 -18.03 10.63 -10.70
C LEU A 297 -16.57 11.02 -10.47
N LEU A 298 -16.29 12.31 -10.25
CA LEU A 298 -14.95 12.77 -9.88
C LEU A 298 -14.48 12.10 -8.58
N ALA A 299 -15.33 12.00 -7.56
CA ALA A 299 -14.97 11.32 -6.31
C ALA A 299 -14.61 9.84 -6.53
N ALA A 300 -15.28 9.13 -7.45
CA ALA A 300 -14.96 7.75 -7.80
C ALA A 300 -13.60 7.64 -8.53
N VAL A 301 -13.31 8.57 -9.43
CA VAL A 301 -11.99 8.64 -10.11
C VAL A 301 -10.88 8.93 -9.10
N MET A 302 -11.06 9.90 -8.20
CA MET A 302 -10.09 10.20 -7.13
C MET A 302 -9.83 8.97 -6.26
N SER A 303 -10.89 8.25 -5.87
CA SER A 303 -10.79 7.02 -5.07
C SER A 303 -10.02 5.91 -5.80
N ALA A 304 -10.29 5.73 -7.10
CA ALA A 304 -9.65 4.69 -7.89
C ALA A 304 -8.13 4.91 -8.02
N LEU A 305 -7.73 6.17 -8.19
CA LEU A 305 -6.31 6.56 -8.27
C LEU A 305 -5.57 6.36 -6.93
N CYS A 306 -6.27 6.32 -5.80
CA CYS A 306 -5.65 6.08 -4.48
C CYS A 306 -5.32 4.59 -4.21
N ASN A 307 -5.64 3.67 -5.11
CA ASN A 307 -5.37 2.25 -4.89
C ASN A 307 -3.86 1.98 -4.87
N THR A 308 -3.36 1.28 -3.85
CA THR A 308 -1.93 1.01 -3.63
C THR A 308 -1.25 0.22 -4.77
N SER A 309 -2.02 -0.46 -5.62
CA SER A 309 -1.48 -1.13 -6.81
C SER A 309 -1.17 -0.18 -7.97
N VAL A 310 -1.51 1.10 -7.85
CA VAL A 310 -1.40 2.12 -8.90
C VAL A 310 -0.17 2.97 -8.65
N LYS A 311 0.69 3.11 -9.67
CA LYS A 311 1.84 4.03 -9.64
C LYS A 311 1.41 5.40 -10.16
N LEU A 312 1.12 6.34 -9.26
CA LEU A 312 0.61 7.68 -9.59
C LEU A 312 1.58 8.47 -10.47
N THR A 313 2.88 8.35 -10.25
CA THR A 313 3.94 8.97 -11.06
C THR A 313 3.95 8.49 -12.51
N SER A 314 3.33 7.34 -12.82
CA SER A 314 3.16 6.86 -14.19
C SER A 314 1.95 7.47 -14.91
N ILE A 315 0.97 8.00 -14.15
CA ILE A 315 -0.28 8.57 -14.65
C ILE A 315 -0.21 10.09 -14.67
N LEU A 316 0.16 10.65 -13.53
CA LEU A 316 0.25 12.08 -13.29
C LEU A 316 1.59 12.55 -13.84
N PRO A 317 1.63 13.47 -14.79
CA PRO A 317 2.87 13.90 -15.40
C PRO A 317 3.56 14.97 -14.54
N ILE A 318 3.79 14.65 -13.27
CA ILE A 318 4.42 15.50 -12.25
C ILE A 318 5.85 15.85 -12.68
N ALA A 319 6.47 14.97 -13.47
CA ALA A 319 7.86 15.08 -13.88
C ALA A 319 8.15 16.06 -15.01
N TYR A 320 7.13 16.42 -15.79
CA TYR A 320 7.31 17.12 -17.06
C TYR A 320 6.69 18.51 -17.00
N ASP A 321 7.50 19.52 -17.32
CA ASP A 321 7.00 20.87 -17.58
C ASP A 321 6.08 20.84 -18.81
N GLY A 322 4.93 21.51 -18.70
CA GLY A 322 3.70 21.26 -19.47
C GLY A 322 3.82 21.23 -21.01
N GLU A 323 4.88 21.75 -21.61
CA GLU A 323 5.04 21.79 -23.07
C GLU A 323 5.60 20.50 -23.70
N VAL A 324 6.39 19.70 -22.97
CA VAL A 324 7.05 18.50 -23.53
C VAL A 324 6.08 17.29 -23.59
N LEU A 325 5.13 17.22 -22.64
CA LEU A 325 4.06 16.21 -22.58
C LEU A 325 3.18 16.20 -23.81
N LEU A 326 2.76 17.37 -24.29
CA LEU A 326 1.84 17.48 -25.43
C LEU A 326 2.44 16.86 -26.70
N ARG A 327 3.76 16.93 -26.88
CA ARG A 327 4.43 16.23 -27.99
C ARG A 327 4.72 14.77 -27.69
N SER A 328 5.03 14.40 -26.45
CA SER A 328 5.44 13.03 -26.11
C SER A 328 4.26 12.09 -25.94
N LEU A 329 3.16 12.50 -25.31
CA LEU A 329 1.94 11.67 -25.17
C LEU A 329 1.22 11.52 -26.51
N VAL A 330 1.14 12.58 -27.31
CA VAL A 330 0.58 12.51 -28.68
C VAL A 330 1.47 11.65 -29.59
N LYS A 331 2.80 11.71 -29.43
CA LYS A 331 3.73 10.81 -30.14
C LYS A 331 3.65 9.37 -29.64
N GLN A 332 3.57 9.15 -28.32
CA GLN A 332 3.45 7.81 -27.77
C GLN A 332 2.15 7.16 -28.17
N VAL A 333 1.01 7.85 -28.18
CA VAL A 333 -0.25 7.29 -28.73
C VAL A 333 -0.13 6.95 -30.23
N SER A 334 0.68 7.70 -31.00
CA SER A 334 0.89 7.41 -32.42
C SER A 334 1.94 6.34 -32.71
N THR A 335 2.90 6.08 -31.81
CA THR A 335 3.86 4.96 -31.89
C THR A 335 3.43 3.71 -31.12
N GLU A 336 2.58 3.83 -30.09
CA GLU A 336 1.93 2.73 -29.36
C GLU A 336 0.78 2.10 -30.13
N ASN A 337 0.41 2.69 -31.28
CA ASN A 337 -0.35 1.98 -32.31
C ASN A 337 0.31 0.65 -32.71
N ASP A 338 1.60 0.43 -32.44
CA ASP A 338 2.30 -0.86 -32.63
C ASP A 338 2.38 -1.73 -31.35
N SER A 339 1.78 -1.32 -30.22
CA SER A 339 1.74 -2.12 -28.99
C SER A 339 0.55 -3.09 -28.99
N ALA A 340 0.79 -4.33 -28.55
CA ALA A 340 -0.21 -5.40 -28.53
C ALA A 340 -1.48 -5.09 -27.69
N LEU A 341 -1.43 -4.10 -26.78
CA LEU A 341 -2.56 -3.66 -25.96
C LEU A 341 -3.44 -2.60 -26.67
N ALA A 342 -2.84 -1.69 -27.45
CA ALA A 342 -3.59 -0.70 -28.24
C ALA A 342 -4.34 -1.36 -29.41
N HIS A 343 -3.75 -2.38 -30.03
CA HIS A 343 -4.44 -3.22 -31.02
C HIS A 343 -5.58 -4.07 -30.44
N ARG A 344 -5.64 -4.26 -29.12
CA ARG A 344 -6.62 -5.13 -28.48
C ARG A 344 -8.00 -4.49 -28.38
N PHE A 345 -8.10 -3.17 -28.11
CA PHE A 345 -9.40 -2.50 -27.89
C PHE A 345 -9.48 -1.02 -28.35
N PRO A 346 -9.61 -0.75 -29.67
CA PRO A 346 -9.69 0.61 -30.23
C PRO A 346 -10.89 1.45 -29.73
N LEU A 347 -11.98 0.79 -29.31
CA LEU A 347 -13.21 1.45 -28.83
C LEU A 347 -13.07 2.10 -27.45
N LEU A 348 -12.07 1.72 -26.64
CA LEU A 348 -11.83 2.30 -25.33
C LEU A 348 -10.88 3.52 -25.39
N THR A 349 -10.22 3.73 -26.53
CA THR A 349 -9.20 4.76 -26.76
C THR A 349 -9.71 6.04 -27.44
N GLU A 350 -10.96 6.08 -27.90
CA GLU A 350 -11.57 7.26 -28.54
C GLU A 350 -12.17 8.25 -27.51
N GLU A 351 -11.35 8.88 -26.66
CA GLU A 351 -11.73 10.13 -25.99
C GLU A 351 -10.87 11.28 -26.57
N ASN A 352 -11.45 12.48 -26.75
CA ASN A 352 -10.76 13.63 -27.33
C ASN A 352 -9.64 14.11 -26.39
N LEU A 353 -8.37 13.78 -26.68
CA LEU A 353 -7.20 14.31 -25.94
C LEU A 353 -6.96 15.84 -26.11
N MET A 354 -7.92 16.59 -26.67
CA MET A 354 -7.79 18.01 -26.94
C MET A 354 -8.19 18.83 -25.69
N GLY A 355 -7.18 19.23 -24.90
CA GLY A 355 -7.39 20.11 -23.72
C GLY A 355 -6.60 19.72 -22.46
N MET A 356 -5.52 18.95 -22.60
CA MET A 356 -4.77 18.43 -21.45
C MET A 356 -4.14 19.56 -20.63
N THR A 357 -4.55 19.68 -19.37
CA THR A 357 -4.06 20.65 -18.38
C THR A 357 -2.69 20.22 -17.83
N SER A 358 -1.94 21.16 -17.27
CA SER A 358 -0.68 20.83 -16.58
C SER A 358 -0.94 20.20 -15.20
N PHE A 359 0.01 19.43 -14.67
CA PHE A 359 -0.10 18.92 -13.29
C PHE A 359 -0.30 20.06 -12.27
N ARG A 360 0.34 21.21 -12.50
CA ARG A 360 0.19 22.38 -11.65
C ARG A 360 -1.26 22.89 -11.64
N GLU A 361 -1.89 23.01 -12.81
CA GLU A 361 -3.30 23.41 -12.90
C GLU A 361 -4.22 22.40 -12.23
N VAL A 362 -3.97 21.09 -12.42
CA VAL A 362 -4.74 20.03 -11.75
C VAL A 362 -4.59 20.11 -10.23
N LEU A 363 -3.38 20.35 -9.72
CA LEU A 363 -3.13 20.56 -8.30
C LEU A 363 -3.89 21.78 -7.76
N GLU A 364 -3.90 22.89 -8.49
CA GLU A 364 -4.66 24.09 -8.11
C GLU A 364 -6.17 23.80 -8.05
N LYS A 365 -6.74 23.06 -9.01
CA LYS A 365 -8.15 22.63 -9.01
C LYS A 365 -8.46 21.67 -7.86
N MET A 366 -7.58 20.72 -7.56
CA MET A 366 -7.71 19.83 -6.41
C MET A 366 -7.70 20.60 -5.08
N LEU A 367 -6.84 21.62 -4.97
CA LEU A 367 -6.82 22.49 -3.78
C LEU A 367 -8.10 23.32 -3.65
N VAL A 368 -8.74 23.73 -4.75
CA VAL A 368 -10.06 24.39 -4.70
C VAL A 368 -11.10 23.46 -4.08
N ILE A 369 -11.11 22.17 -4.45
CA ILE A 369 -12.02 21.16 -3.87
C ILE A 369 -11.85 21.06 -2.35
N VAL A 370 -10.61 21.11 -1.87
CA VAL A 370 -10.29 20.98 -0.44
C VAL A 370 -10.55 22.27 0.34
N VAL A 371 -10.24 23.43 -0.24
CA VAL A 371 -10.23 24.72 0.46
C VAL A 371 -11.58 25.43 0.41
N LEU A 372 -12.30 25.34 -0.71
CA LEU A 372 -13.55 26.09 -0.92
C LEU A 372 -14.64 25.75 0.10
N PRO A 373 -14.87 24.48 0.49
CA PRO A 373 -15.85 24.14 1.52
C PRO A 373 -15.56 24.86 2.83
N VAL A 374 -14.31 24.81 3.32
CA VAL A 374 -13.91 25.49 4.55
C VAL A 374 -14.11 27.00 4.44
N ARG A 375 -13.73 27.61 3.30
CA ARG A 375 -13.94 29.06 3.08
C ARG A 375 -15.42 29.44 3.11
N LYS A 376 -16.30 28.61 2.56
CA LYS A 376 -17.75 28.84 2.55
C LYS A 376 -18.35 28.65 3.93
N SER A 377 -17.98 27.60 4.64
CA SER A 377 -18.47 27.34 5.99
C SER A 377 -18.04 28.46 6.95
N LEU A 378 -16.82 29.00 6.81
CA LEU A 378 -16.38 30.20 7.55
C LEU A 378 -17.21 31.46 7.26
N ARG A 379 -17.85 31.54 6.08
CA ARG A 379 -18.76 32.63 5.69
C ARG A 379 -20.23 32.31 5.93
N LYS A 380 -20.53 31.12 6.49
CA LYS A 380 -21.90 30.59 6.63
C LYS A 380 -22.65 30.49 5.29
N GLU A 381 -21.91 30.23 4.21
CA GLU A 381 -22.46 29.94 2.89
C GLU A 381 -22.71 28.43 2.73
N VAL A 382 -23.66 28.06 1.86
CA VAL A 382 -24.00 26.66 1.57
C VAL A 382 -22.79 25.93 0.98
N GLU A 383 -22.48 24.76 1.54
CA GLU A 383 -21.45 23.87 1.02
C GLU A 383 -21.81 23.37 -0.38
N LEU A 384 -20.82 23.39 -1.27
CA LEU A 384 -20.98 22.91 -2.63
C LEU A 384 -20.55 21.44 -2.73
N PHE A 385 -19.33 21.12 -2.31
CA PHE A 385 -18.77 19.79 -2.53
C PHE A 385 -19.22 18.79 -1.47
N SER A 386 -19.48 17.55 -1.91
CA SER A 386 -19.76 16.46 -0.96
C SER A 386 -18.52 16.13 -0.11
N PRO A 387 -18.68 15.74 1.17
CA PRO A 387 -17.56 15.32 2.03
C PRO A 387 -16.74 14.18 1.43
N HIS A 388 -17.40 13.27 0.68
CA HIS A 388 -16.75 12.16 -0.01
C HIS A 388 -15.75 12.64 -1.08
N LEU A 389 -16.13 13.64 -1.89
CA LEU A 389 -15.22 14.21 -2.88
C LEU A 389 -14.00 14.86 -2.20
N VAL A 390 -14.24 15.67 -1.16
CA VAL A 390 -13.18 16.36 -0.41
C VAL A 390 -12.20 15.38 0.22
N SER A 391 -12.72 14.33 0.87
CA SER A 391 -11.91 13.28 1.50
C SER A 391 -11.09 12.51 0.47
N ASN A 392 -11.68 12.12 -0.67
CA ASN A 392 -10.94 11.40 -1.72
C ASN A 392 -9.88 12.28 -2.40
N THR A 393 -10.14 13.58 -2.58
CA THR A 393 -9.12 14.51 -3.09
C THR A 393 -7.97 14.68 -2.09
N CYS A 394 -8.26 14.78 -0.80
CA CYS A 394 -7.23 14.78 0.24
C CYS A 394 -6.42 13.47 0.25
N GLY A 395 -7.10 12.32 0.14
CA GLY A 395 -6.45 11.02 0.04
C GLY A 395 -5.49 10.95 -1.15
N LEU A 396 -5.92 11.42 -2.33
CA LEU A 396 -5.07 11.43 -3.52
C LEU A 396 -3.86 12.35 -3.38
N LEU A 397 -4.03 13.56 -2.84
CA LEU A 397 -2.90 14.46 -2.56
C LEU A 397 -1.90 13.84 -1.58
N ALA A 398 -2.39 13.16 -0.53
CA ALA A 398 -1.55 12.46 0.42
C ALA A 398 -0.79 11.29 -0.25
N SER A 399 -1.46 10.49 -1.09
CA SER A 399 -0.84 9.41 -1.86
C SER A 399 0.22 9.90 -2.84
N ILE A 400 -0.01 11.04 -3.51
CA ILE A 400 0.98 11.68 -4.38
C ILE A 400 2.24 12.04 -3.58
N VAL A 401 2.07 12.69 -2.41
CA VAL A 401 3.22 13.05 -1.56
C VAL A 401 3.93 11.81 -1.04
N SER A 402 3.19 10.79 -0.61
CA SER A 402 3.76 9.52 -0.15
C SER A 402 4.61 8.84 -1.23
N GLU A 403 4.08 8.72 -2.46
CA GLU A 403 4.81 8.11 -3.58
C GLU A 403 6.05 8.92 -3.94
N LEU A 404 5.93 10.24 -4.14
CA LEU A 404 7.07 11.11 -4.47
C LEU A 404 8.15 11.08 -3.38
N THR A 405 7.76 11.02 -2.11
CA THR A 405 8.69 10.88 -0.99
C THR A 405 9.40 9.54 -1.03
N ALA A 406 8.69 8.45 -1.29
CA ALA A 406 9.29 7.12 -1.44
C ALA A 406 10.27 7.08 -2.63
N SER A 407 9.90 7.68 -3.77
CA SER A 407 10.78 7.80 -4.94
C SER A 407 11.99 8.70 -4.66
N ALA A 408 11.84 9.76 -3.85
CA ALA A 408 12.93 10.65 -3.47
C ALA A 408 13.96 9.99 -2.53
N LEU A 409 13.52 8.99 -1.75
CA LEU A 409 14.38 8.22 -0.84
C LEU A 409 14.95 6.95 -1.49
N GLY A 410 14.66 6.71 -2.77
CA GLY A 410 15.06 5.50 -3.49
C GLY A 410 14.40 4.21 -2.95
N SER A 411 13.29 4.34 -2.21
CA SER A 411 12.61 3.25 -1.49
C SER A 411 11.63 2.43 -2.36
N GLU A 412 11.52 2.71 -3.66
CA GLU A 412 10.63 1.95 -4.54
C GLU A 412 11.08 0.50 -4.71
N VAL A 413 10.20 -0.47 -4.49
CA VAL A 413 10.49 -1.90 -4.70
C VAL A 413 10.32 -2.24 -6.19
N ASP A 414 11.04 -1.54 -7.08
CA ASP A 414 11.15 -1.97 -8.48
C ASP A 414 12.25 -3.05 -8.57
N GLY A 415 12.04 -4.11 -9.35
CA GLY A 415 12.98 -5.23 -9.49
C GLY A 415 14.40 -4.83 -9.93
N LEU A 416 14.59 -3.61 -10.45
CA LEU A 416 15.90 -2.99 -10.71
C LEU A 416 16.67 -2.58 -9.43
N ASN A 417 16.00 -2.39 -8.29
CA ASN A 417 16.66 -2.00 -7.03
C ASN A 417 17.48 -3.14 -6.39
N SER A 418 17.37 -4.38 -6.88
CA SER A 418 18.26 -5.49 -6.47
C SER A 418 19.72 -5.32 -6.94
N LEU A 419 19.94 -4.49 -7.97
CA LEU A 419 21.26 -4.17 -8.52
C LEU A 419 21.97 -3.05 -7.76
N HIS A 420 21.22 -2.11 -7.19
CA HIS A 420 21.77 -0.89 -6.57
C HIS A 420 21.52 -0.76 -5.07
N SER A 421 21.05 -1.81 -4.39
CA SER A 421 21.00 -1.86 -2.92
C SER A 421 22.40 -2.08 -2.35
N VAL A 422 22.77 -1.33 -1.29
CA VAL A 422 24.04 -1.57 -0.58
C VAL A 422 23.97 -2.98 -0.02
N LYS A 423 24.84 -3.86 -0.49
CA LYS A 423 25.02 -5.20 0.06
C LYS A 423 26.19 -5.16 1.04
N SER A 424 26.08 -5.94 2.10
CA SER A 424 27.20 -6.22 3.00
C SER A 424 27.67 -7.64 2.75
N THR A 425 28.97 -7.86 2.64
CA THR A 425 29.50 -9.22 2.72
C THR A 425 29.11 -9.85 4.05
N PRO A 426 28.87 -11.18 4.11
CA PRO A 426 28.79 -11.86 5.39
C PRO A 426 30.01 -11.52 6.26
N ASN A 427 29.84 -11.56 7.59
CA ASN A 427 30.95 -11.33 8.49
C ASN A 427 32.07 -12.33 8.17
N ARG A 428 33.27 -11.82 7.85
CA ARG A 428 34.41 -12.70 7.53
C ARG A 428 34.88 -13.49 8.75
N PHE A 429 34.42 -13.16 9.95
CA PHE A 429 34.71 -13.86 11.19
C PHE A 429 33.53 -14.72 11.63
N THR A 430 33.82 -15.93 12.10
CA THR A 430 32.80 -16.84 12.65
C THR A 430 32.49 -16.56 14.12
N LYS A 431 33.33 -15.78 14.81
CA LYS A 431 33.16 -15.42 16.21
C LYS A 431 33.50 -13.95 16.44
N THR A 432 32.76 -13.32 17.35
CA THR A 432 33.10 -12.00 17.90
C THR A 432 33.49 -12.16 19.36
N SER A 433 34.50 -11.41 19.81
CA SER A 433 34.93 -11.39 21.21
C SER A 433 33.78 -10.95 22.13
N GLN A 434 33.55 -11.66 23.25
CA GLN A 434 32.51 -11.30 24.24
C GLN A 434 32.77 -9.98 24.98
N GLY A 435 33.94 -9.36 24.81
CA GLY A 435 34.28 -8.07 25.42
C GLY A 435 35.26 -7.27 24.58
N ARG A 436 35.40 -5.98 24.92
CA ARG A 436 36.25 -5.02 24.21
C ARG A 436 37.73 -5.23 24.53
N SER A 437 38.38 -6.18 23.87
CA SER A 437 39.76 -6.59 24.15
C SER A 437 40.80 -6.05 23.16
N TRP A 438 40.37 -5.64 21.96
CA TRP A 438 41.27 -5.22 20.88
C TRP A 438 41.76 -3.79 21.09
N ASN A 439 43.08 -3.57 21.04
CA ASN A 439 43.66 -2.25 21.21
C ASN A 439 43.61 -1.48 19.88
N THR A 440 43.21 -0.22 19.90
CA THR A 440 43.22 0.66 18.70
C THR A 440 44.62 1.02 18.25
N GLY A 441 45.63 0.77 19.10
CA GLY A 441 47.04 1.04 18.80
C GLY A 441 47.32 2.54 18.64
N ASN A 442 46.43 3.41 19.14
CA ASN A 442 46.49 4.86 19.02
C ASN A 442 46.83 5.34 17.59
N GLY A 443 46.13 4.79 16.59
CA GLY A 443 46.36 5.09 15.17
C GLY A 443 47.27 4.12 14.43
N SER A 444 47.78 3.07 15.09
CA SER A 444 48.43 1.95 14.39
C SER A 444 47.42 1.30 13.43
N PRO A 445 47.75 1.13 12.13
CA PRO A 445 46.79 0.63 11.16
C PRO A 445 46.45 -0.85 11.34
N ASP A 446 45.16 -1.15 11.38
CA ASP A 446 44.61 -2.46 11.05
C ASP A 446 44.33 -2.50 9.54
N ALA A 447 44.74 -3.56 8.85
CA ALA A 447 44.49 -3.70 7.42
C ALA A 447 44.22 -5.13 6.99
N ILE A 448 43.48 -5.27 5.88
CA ILE A 448 43.22 -6.55 5.23
C ILE A 448 43.22 -6.36 3.71
N CYS A 449 43.81 -7.30 2.97
CA CYS A 449 43.69 -7.34 1.52
C CYS A 449 42.45 -8.11 1.10
N LEU A 450 41.85 -7.72 -0.03
CA LEU A 450 40.71 -8.42 -0.64
C LEU A 450 40.83 -8.49 -2.16
N THR A 451 40.23 -9.52 -2.76
CA THR A 451 40.00 -9.68 -4.20
C THR A 451 38.57 -10.14 -4.42
N VAL A 452 37.97 -9.77 -5.56
CA VAL A 452 36.63 -10.21 -5.98
C VAL A 452 36.72 -11.15 -7.18
N ASP A 453 35.78 -12.09 -7.29
CA ASP A 453 35.76 -13.15 -8.30
C ASP A 453 34.97 -12.81 -9.57
N LYS A 454 34.26 -11.68 -9.61
CA LYS A 454 33.49 -11.20 -10.77
C LYS A 454 33.62 -9.67 -10.92
N PRO A 455 33.35 -9.11 -12.11
CA PRO A 455 33.41 -7.67 -12.35
C PRO A 455 32.14 -6.95 -11.86
N GLY A 456 32.14 -5.62 -11.93
CA GLY A 456 30.96 -4.80 -11.62
C GLY A 456 30.73 -4.50 -10.13
N VAL A 457 31.71 -4.81 -9.27
CA VAL A 457 31.66 -4.54 -7.83
C VAL A 457 32.14 -3.11 -7.53
N VAL A 458 31.38 -2.35 -6.76
CA VAL A 458 31.76 -0.99 -6.34
C VAL A 458 31.57 -0.80 -4.84
N LEU A 459 32.58 -0.29 -4.14
CA LEU A 459 32.50 0.01 -2.71
C LEU A 459 31.62 1.26 -2.44
N ALA A 460 30.80 1.22 -1.38
CA ALA A 460 29.69 2.14 -1.16
C ALA A 460 30.04 3.59 -0.75
N GLN A 461 29.18 4.57 -1.09
CA GLN A 461 29.42 6.03 -1.09
C GLN A 461 28.53 6.86 -0.11
N THR A 462 29.01 8.04 0.30
CA THR A 462 28.27 9.29 0.65
C THR A 462 28.93 10.52 -0.02
N GLU A 463 28.21 11.59 -0.36
CA GLU A 463 28.75 12.70 -1.18
C GLU A 463 29.70 13.65 -0.41
N HIS A 464 30.92 13.87 -0.95
CA HIS A 464 31.66 15.17 -1.09
C HIS A 464 33.16 14.91 -1.45
N PRO A 465 33.88 15.78 -2.19
CA PRO A 465 35.18 15.44 -2.77
C PRO A 465 36.37 15.81 -1.87
N GLY A 466 37.36 14.91 -1.74
CA GLY A 466 38.65 15.19 -1.12
C GLY A 466 39.81 14.40 -1.74
N ASP A 467 40.84 15.12 -2.20
CA ASP A 467 42.05 14.59 -2.86
C ASP A 467 43.13 14.18 -1.84
N SER A 468 43.92 13.12 -2.11
CA SER A 468 45.35 13.07 -1.71
C SER A 468 46.12 11.81 -2.14
N THR A 469 47.42 12.03 -2.36
CA THR A 469 48.49 11.15 -2.85
C THR A 469 49.28 10.45 -1.73
N HIS A 470 49.90 9.27 -2.01
CA HIS A 470 51.29 8.85 -1.66
C HIS A 470 51.57 7.32 -1.55
N THR A 471 52.81 6.93 -1.94
CA THR A 471 53.69 5.76 -1.65
C THR A 471 53.70 4.44 -2.48
N HIS A 472 54.55 4.45 -3.52
CA HIS A 472 55.46 3.44 -4.13
C HIS A 472 55.22 1.90 -4.15
N ARG A 473 54.16 1.32 -3.60
CA ARG A 473 53.71 -0.06 -3.93
C ARG A 473 52.20 -0.24 -3.89
N TRP A 474 51.51 0.62 -3.14
CA TRP A 474 50.05 0.71 -3.09
C TRP A 474 49.63 2.12 -3.48
N THR A 475 48.66 2.23 -4.38
CA THR A 475 48.06 3.52 -4.76
C THR A 475 46.81 3.74 -3.92
N SER A 476 46.74 4.87 -3.22
CA SER A 476 45.51 5.26 -2.50
C SER A 476 44.42 5.56 -3.51
N LEU A 477 43.28 4.90 -3.37
CA LEU A 477 42.11 5.13 -4.22
C LEU A 477 41.12 6.09 -3.56
N GLU A 478 41.00 6.03 -2.23
CA GLU A 478 40.03 6.82 -1.46
C GLU A 478 40.46 6.92 0.01
N LEU A 479 40.06 8.01 0.69
CA LEU A 479 40.37 8.27 2.10
C LEU A 479 39.24 9.04 2.78
N VAL A 480 38.65 8.43 3.82
CA VAL A 480 37.63 9.08 4.67
C VAL A 480 38.13 9.22 6.11
N LYS A 481 37.67 10.27 6.80
CA LYS A 481 37.92 10.52 8.23
C LYS A 481 36.60 10.87 8.91
N GLY A 482 36.38 10.34 10.11
CA GLY A 482 35.18 10.61 10.89
C GLY A 482 35.26 10.04 12.30
N THR A 483 34.19 10.19 13.06
CA THR A 483 34.01 9.62 14.40
C THR A 483 32.79 8.71 14.40
N TYR A 484 32.85 7.60 15.14
CA TYR A 484 31.74 6.66 15.28
C TYR A 484 31.57 6.26 16.76
N SER A 485 30.36 5.85 17.13
CA SER A 485 30.05 5.26 18.45
C SER A 485 29.11 4.08 18.26
N THR A 486 29.30 3.03 19.05
CA THR A 486 28.39 1.87 19.10
C THR A 486 27.74 1.71 20.48
N ASP A 487 27.88 2.69 21.38
CA ASP A 487 27.38 2.58 22.76
C ASP A 487 25.84 2.63 22.85
N ASP A 488 25.17 3.29 21.89
CA ASP A 488 23.70 3.40 21.82
C ASP A 488 23.07 2.39 20.83
N SER A 489 23.87 1.49 20.25
CA SER A 489 23.43 0.50 19.25
C SER A 489 23.44 -0.91 19.84
N PRO A 490 22.44 -1.75 19.54
CA PRO A 490 22.50 -3.18 19.88
C PRO A 490 23.59 -3.94 19.09
N SER A 491 24.23 -3.31 18.10
CA SER A 491 25.30 -3.88 17.28
C SER A 491 26.68 -3.36 17.69
N ASP A 492 27.66 -4.28 17.80
CA ASP A 492 29.08 -3.96 18.02
C ASP A 492 29.80 -3.43 16.75
N ILE A 493 29.09 -3.30 15.64
CA ILE A 493 29.63 -2.88 14.34
C ILE A 493 29.05 -1.52 13.95
N ALA A 494 29.93 -0.59 13.58
CA ALA A 494 29.57 0.67 12.93
C ALA A 494 29.89 0.61 11.43
N GLU A 495 28.96 1.08 10.61
CA GLU A 495 29.16 1.22 9.17
C GLU A 495 29.91 2.52 8.85
N ILE A 496 30.96 2.41 8.02
CA ILE A 496 31.72 3.56 7.52
C ILE A 496 31.62 3.51 5.99
N ARG A 497 31.06 4.57 5.39
CA ARG A 497 30.91 4.71 3.93
C ARG A 497 32.05 5.57 3.36
N LEU A 498 32.40 5.33 2.09
CA LEU A 498 33.44 6.10 1.40
C LEU A 498 32.85 7.39 0.83
N ASP A 499 33.66 8.43 0.61
CA ASP A 499 33.15 9.67 0.02
C ASP A 499 33.02 9.57 -1.52
N LYS A 500 33.87 8.73 -2.12
CA LYS A 500 33.82 8.33 -3.52
C LYS A 500 33.70 6.82 -3.67
N ALA A 501 32.82 6.40 -4.58
CA ALA A 501 32.66 5.00 -4.94
C ALA A 501 33.94 4.46 -5.60
N VAL A 502 34.41 3.29 -5.15
CA VAL A 502 35.65 2.67 -5.67
C VAL A 502 35.30 1.41 -6.46
N PRO A 503 35.39 1.42 -7.81
CA PRO A 503 35.15 0.25 -8.63
C PRO A 503 36.30 -0.76 -8.48
N LEU A 504 35.93 -2.01 -8.20
CA LEU A 504 36.85 -3.13 -8.06
C LEU A 504 36.89 -3.94 -9.35
N LYS A 505 38.11 -4.25 -9.80
CA LYS A 505 38.36 -5.13 -10.94
C LYS A 505 38.48 -6.57 -10.45
N GLU A 506 37.89 -7.49 -11.22
CA GLU A 506 37.99 -8.93 -10.99
C GLU A 506 39.46 -9.36 -10.88
N GLY A 507 39.76 -10.20 -9.87
CA GLY A 507 41.10 -10.75 -9.65
C GLY A 507 42.18 -9.76 -9.21
N VAL A 508 41.87 -8.45 -9.13
CA VAL A 508 42.82 -7.42 -8.68
C VAL A 508 42.79 -7.31 -7.16
N LYS A 509 43.98 -7.22 -6.55
CA LYS A 509 44.13 -7.13 -5.09
C LYS A 509 44.03 -5.69 -4.60
N TYR A 510 43.09 -5.47 -3.69
CA TYR A 510 42.86 -4.21 -2.98
C TYR A 510 43.21 -4.37 -1.50
N ALA A 511 43.33 -3.25 -0.78
CA ALA A 511 43.55 -3.25 0.66
C ALA A 511 42.69 -2.18 1.35
N VAL A 512 42.03 -2.57 2.43
CA VAL A 512 41.35 -1.63 3.33
C VAL A 512 42.25 -1.42 4.54
N ARG A 513 42.51 -0.16 4.89
CA ARG A 513 43.38 0.22 6.01
C ARG A 513 42.65 1.18 6.94
N LEU A 514 42.42 0.75 8.18
CA LEU A 514 41.76 1.51 9.23
C LEU A 514 42.80 1.98 10.25
N ARG A 515 42.83 3.29 10.52
CA ARG A 515 43.56 3.86 11.66
C ARG A 515 42.57 4.33 12.69
N ASN A 516 42.51 3.62 13.81
CA ASN A 516 41.51 3.88 14.84
C ASN A 516 42.14 4.55 16.07
N TYR A 517 41.39 5.43 16.72
CA TYR A 517 41.81 6.15 17.92
C TYR A 517 40.71 6.05 18.98
N GLY A 518 41.08 5.68 20.20
CA GLY A 518 40.14 5.57 21.31
C GLY A 518 40.35 4.32 22.16
N SER A 519 39.34 4.01 22.97
CA SER A 519 39.30 2.86 23.86
C SER A 519 39.33 1.52 23.12
N ARG A 520 39.56 0.42 23.86
CA ARG A 520 39.53 -0.93 23.28
C ARG A 520 38.17 -1.23 22.62
N THR A 521 38.19 -2.01 21.55
CA THR A 521 37.01 -2.42 20.78
C THR A 521 36.82 -3.93 20.81
N ALA A 522 35.64 -4.40 20.40
CA ALA A 522 35.44 -5.81 20.08
C ALA A 522 36.24 -6.19 18.81
N ASN A 523 36.56 -7.48 18.65
CA ASN A 523 37.23 -8.00 17.46
C ASN A 523 36.62 -9.33 17.01
N GLY A 524 36.82 -9.66 15.74
CA GLY A 524 36.50 -10.96 15.22
C GLY A 524 37.62 -11.99 15.40
N ASP A 525 37.25 -13.27 15.38
CA ASP A 525 38.12 -14.44 15.39
C ASP A 525 37.51 -15.57 14.53
N GLY A 526 38.30 -16.58 14.19
CA GLY A 526 37.90 -17.66 13.28
C GLY A 526 37.60 -17.15 11.87
N GLY A 527 38.49 -16.29 11.36
CA GLY A 527 38.35 -15.63 10.06
C GLY A 527 38.39 -16.59 8.87
N MET A 528 37.47 -16.37 7.94
CA MET A 528 37.32 -17.10 6.69
C MET A 528 38.14 -16.43 5.59
N THR A 529 38.90 -17.24 4.86
CA THR A 529 39.68 -16.78 3.69
C THR A 529 38.78 -16.28 2.58
N THR A 530 37.65 -16.94 2.34
CA THR A 530 36.70 -16.56 1.30
C THR A 530 35.29 -16.55 1.88
N VAL A 531 34.53 -15.50 1.58
CA VAL A 531 33.11 -15.41 1.94
C VAL A 531 32.27 -15.36 0.68
N GLN A 532 31.25 -16.22 0.63
CA GLN A 532 30.26 -16.27 -0.43
C GLN A 532 29.08 -15.38 -0.05
N CYS A 533 28.73 -14.44 -0.91
CA CYS A 533 27.62 -13.52 -0.73
C CYS A 533 26.34 -14.13 -1.28
N SER A 534 25.18 -13.69 -0.80
CA SER A 534 23.87 -14.18 -1.22
C SER A 534 23.56 -13.93 -2.71
N ASP A 535 24.27 -12.99 -3.34
CA ASP A 535 24.19 -12.68 -4.77
C ASP A 535 25.19 -13.48 -5.64
N GLY A 536 25.85 -14.47 -5.04
CA GLY A 536 26.80 -15.37 -5.70
C GLY A 536 28.18 -14.76 -5.97
N MET A 537 28.52 -13.62 -5.37
CA MET A 537 29.88 -13.04 -5.37
C MET A 537 30.76 -13.68 -4.29
N ALA A 538 32.05 -13.82 -4.55
CA ALA A 538 33.03 -14.31 -3.58
C ALA A 538 34.11 -13.25 -3.29
N PHE A 539 34.23 -12.86 -2.02
CA PHE A 539 35.33 -12.01 -1.55
C PHE A 539 36.40 -12.89 -0.92
N THR A 540 37.63 -12.78 -1.40
CA THR A 540 38.77 -13.50 -0.84
C THR A 540 39.70 -12.54 -0.09
N PHE A 541 39.86 -12.77 1.20
CA PHE A 541 40.68 -11.96 2.11
C PHE A 541 42.07 -12.56 2.30
N SER A 542 43.08 -11.70 2.43
CA SER A 542 44.45 -12.12 2.75
C SER A 542 45.16 -11.11 3.65
N THR A 543 46.06 -11.60 4.50
CA THR A 543 46.91 -10.76 5.36
C THR A 543 47.84 -9.90 4.50
N CYS A 544 48.09 -8.66 4.92
CA CYS A 544 48.98 -7.74 4.20
C CYS A 544 49.86 -6.92 5.15
N SER A 545 50.98 -6.44 4.63
CA SER A 545 51.98 -5.67 5.37
C SER A 545 51.52 -4.28 5.81
N LEU A 546 50.32 -3.84 5.38
CA LEU A 546 49.74 -2.57 5.80
C LEU A 546 49.13 -2.64 7.22
N SER A 547 48.97 -3.84 7.77
CA SER A 547 48.40 -4.08 9.09
C SER A 547 49.50 -4.21 10.14
N SER A 548 49.77 -3.15 10.89
CA SER A 548 50.74 -3.16 12.00
C SER A 548 50.08 -3.31 13.37
N ASN A 549 48.75 -3.23 13.44
CA ASN A 549 48.00 -3.37 14.69
C ASN A 549 47.43 -4.79 14.92
N GLY A 550 47.81 -5.74 14.05
CA GLY A 550 47.60 -7.17 14.27
C GLY A 550 46.42 -7.79 13.53
N THR A 551 45.56 -6.99 12.85
CA THR A 551 44.51 -7.55 12.00
C THR A 551 45.09 -8.37 10.87
N ASN A 552 44.55 -9.56 10.67
CA ASN A 552 44.97 -10.50 9.64
C ASN A 552 43.77 -11.36 9.18
N GLN A 553 44.05 -12.37 8.36
CA GLN A 553 43.01 -13.25 7.83
C GLN A 553 42.20 -13.98 8.91
N THR A 554 42.80 -14.33 10.05
CA THR A 554 42.15 -15.16 11.08
C THR A 554 41.46 -14.33 12.17
N ARG A 555 41.95 -13.13 12.50
CA ARG A 555 41.41 -12.30 13.60
C ARG A 555 41.63 -10.80 13.41
N GLY A 556 40.86 -9.99 14.13
CA GLY A 556 41.05 -8.55 14.26
C GLY A 556 39.84 -7.71 13.85
N GLN A 557 40.09 -6.58 13.18
CA GLN A 557 39.12 -5.58 12.74
C GLN A 557 38.68 -5.77 11.29
N ILE A 558 37.77 -4.89 10.82
CA ILE A 558 37.21 -4.87 9.46
C ILE A 558 36.43 -6.17 9.17
N PRO A 559 35.26 -6.37 9.81
CA PRO A 559 34.50 -7.63 9.71
C PRO A 559 33.73 -7.79 8.39
N GLN A 560 33.33 -6.67 7.76
CA GLN A 560 32.45 -6.65 6.59
C GLN A 560 32.87 -5.58 5.59
N ILE A 561 32.48 -5.78 4.32
CA ILE A 561 32.68 -4.85 3.20
C ILE A 561 31.31 -4.50 2.61
N LEU A 562 31.03 -3.21 2.48
CA LEU A 562 29.81 -2.70 1.85
C LEU A 562 30.05 -2.48 0.34
N TYR A 563 29.20 -3.03 -0.52
CA TYR A 563 29.34 -2.98 -1.97
C TYR A 563 28.01 -2.95 -2.73
N TYR A 564 28.06 -2.58 -4.02
CA TYR A 564 26.98 -2.69 -5.00
C TYR A 564 27.41 -3.53 -6.22
N ARG A 565 26.45 -4.00 -7.03
CA ARG A 565 26.71 -4.80 -8.24
C ARG A 565 26.09 -4.14 -9.48
N SER A 566 26.92 -3.72 -10.43
CA SER A 566 26.47 -3.26 -11.75
C SER A 566 26.47 -4.41 -12.76
N GLU A 567 25.36 -4.69 -13.43
CA GLU A 567 25.26 -5.71 -14.50
C GLU A 567 25.41 -5.13 -15.93
N TYR A 568 25.67 -3.83 -16.09
CA TYR A 568 25.81 -3.21 -17.41
C TYR A 568 27.18 -2.59 -17.64
N ASP A 569 27.71 -2.80 -18.85
CA ASP A 569 28.97 -2.27 -19.41
C ASP A 569 28.90 -0.75 -19.76
N GLY A 570 27.86 -0.07 -19.26
CA GLY A 570 27.69 1.38 -19.39
C GLY A 570 28.43 2.13 -18.28
N ASP A 571 28.75 3.40 -18.53
CA ASP A 571 29.49 4.25 -17.60
C ASP A 571 28.65 4.46 -16.32
N LEU A 572 28.83 3.60 -15.32
CA LEU A 572 28.04 3.52 -14.07
C LEU A 572 27.90 4.87 -13.35
N GLN A 573 28.91 5.73 -13.50
CA GLN A 573 28.89 7.10 -13.00
C GLN A 573 27.74 7.93 -13.60
N SER A 574 27.45 7.78 -14.90
CA SER A 574 26.37 8.49 -15.56
C SER A 574 24.99 8.03 -15.10
N GLN A 575 24.83 6.73 -14.81
CA GLN A 575 23.58 6.16 -14.31
C GLN A 575 23.30 6.58 -12.87
N LEU A 576 24.31 6.54 -11.99
CA LEU A 576 24.19 7.02 -10.61
C LEU A 576 23.88 8.52 -10.56
N LEU A 577 24.54 9.33 -11.40
CA LEU A 577 24.22 10.75 -11.53
C LEU A 577 22.80 10.99 -12.05
N SER A 578 22.32 10.19 -13.00
CA SER A 578 20.92 10.32 -13.46
C SER A 578 19.91 9.93 -12.40
N LYS A 579 20.20 8.90 -11.59
CA LYS A 579 19.33 8.44 -10.51
C LYS A 579 19.26 9.47 -9.38
N ALA A 580 20.41 9.97 -8.92
CA ALA A 580 20.48 11.03 -7.92
C ALA A 580 19.76 12.31 -8.39
N ASN A 581 19.88 12.66 -9.67
CA ASN A 581 19.12 13.78 -10.24
C ASN A 581 17.61 13.54 -10.24
N GLU A 582 17.13 12.32 -10.50
CA GLU A 582 15.70 12.03 -10.42
C GLU A 582 15.19 11.98 -8.97
N GLU A 583 15.99 11.48 -8.02
CA GLU A 583 15.68 11.52 -6.58
C GLU A 583 15.57 12.98 -6.07
N ASP A 584 16.51 13.86 -6.44
CA ASP A 584 16.46 15.29 -6.09
C ASP A 584 15.26 16.02 -6.72
N LYS A 585 14.92 15.69 -7.97
CA LYS A 585 13.71 16.21 -8.62
C LYS A 585 12.45 15.72 -7.92
N ASN A 586 12.38 14.45 -7.52
CA ASN A 586 11.24 13.89 -6.78
C ASN A 586 11.10 14.54 -5.40
N CYS A 587 12.21 14.79 -4.71
CA CYS A 587 12.24 15.58 -3.48
C CYS A 587 11.63 16.98 -3.71
N SER A 588 12.09 17.68 -4.75
CA SER A 588 11.58 19.02 -5.10
C SER A 588 10.09 19.01 -5.46
N ARG A 589 9.63 17.97 -6.18
CA ARG A 589 8.21 17.77 -6.53
C ARG A 589 7.36 17.52 -5.28
N ALA A 590 7.80 16.66 -4.37
CA ALA A 590 7.13 16.40 -3.09
C ALA A 590 6.99 17.69 -2.28
N LEU A 591 8.09 18.43 -2.11
CA LEU A 591 8.10 19.72 -1.41
C LEU A 591 7.16 20.75 -2.04
N SER A 592 7.07 20.79 -3.38
CA SER A 592 6.15 21.68 -4.09
C SER A 592 4.68 21.41 -3.72
N VAL A 593 4.26 20.14 -3.73
CA VAL A 593 2.89 19.74 -3.37
C VAL A 593 2.62 20.03 -1.88
N VAL A 594 3.54 19.64 -0.99
CA VAL A 594 3.42 19.89 0.46
C VAL A 594 3.32 21.40 0.72
N SER A 595 4.16 22.20 0.09
CA SER A 595 4.15 23.65 0.24
C SER A 595 2.85 24.28 -0.25
N ALA A 596 2.26 23.79 -1.36
CA ALA A 596 0.98 24.27 -1.85
C ALA A 596 -0.16 24.01 -0.83
N VAL A 597 -0.22 22.81 -0.25
CA VAL A 597 -1.19 22.47 0.79
C VAL A 597 -0.97 23.28 2.06
N VAL A 598 0.28 23.42 2.51
CA VAL A 598 0.64 24.20 3.70
C VAL A 598 0.22 25.67 3.54
N ARG A 599 0.48 26.30 2.38
CA ARG A 599 0.04 27.67 2.12
C ARG A 599 -1.48 27.80 2.13
N ALA A 600 -2.20 26.81 1.58
CA ALA A 600 -3.66 26.78 1.60
C ALA A 600 -4.21 26.66 3.04
N ALA A 601 -3.64 25.77 3.85
CA ALA A 601 -3.99 25.63 5.26
C ALA A 601 -3.71 26.92 6.06
N LYS A 602 -2.56 27.55 5.84
CA LYS A 602 -2.20 28.84 6.45
C LYS A 602 -3.19 29.95 6.10
N ASP A 603 -3.59 30.08 4.83
CA ASP A 603 -4.62 31.06 4.42
C ASP A 603 -5.95 30.82 5.15
N LEU A 604 -6.37 29.57 5.29
CA LEU A 604 -7.59 29.21 6.02
C LEU A 604 -7.49 29.51 7.51
N LEU A 605 -6.37 29.22 8.17
CA LEU A 605 -6.16 29.56 9.58
C LEU A 605 -6.24 31.08 9.82
N HIS A 606 -5.63 31.89 8.95
CA HIS A 606 -5.75 33.35 9.06
C HIS A 606 -7.18 33.85 8.85
N ARG A 607 -7.92 33.27 7.90
CA ARG A 607 -9.34 33.60 7.68
C ARG A 607 -10.18 33.22 8.88
N ALA A 608 -9.99 32.03 9.42
CA ALA A 608 -10.69 31.55 10.61
C ALA A 608 -10.42 32.45 11.82
N PHE A 609 -9.18 32.92 11.98
CA PHE A 609 -8.83 33.85 13.06
C PHE A 609 -9.58 35.18 12.97
N ALA A 610 -9.82 35.67 11.75
CA ALA A 610 -10.56 36.90 11.49
C ALA A 610 -12.08 36.76 11.70
N VAL A 611 -12.62 35.54 11.77
CA VAL A 611 -14.04 35.29 12.04
C VAL A 611 -14.25 35.22 13.55
N ASP A 612 -15.25 35.95 14.04
CA ASP A 612 -15.64 35.94 15.46
C ASP A 612 -16.86 35.02 15.65
N ALA A 613 -16.59 33.73 15.80
CA ALA A 613 -17.60 32.69 16.05
C ALA A 613 -16.99 31.57 16.91
N GLU A 614 -17.81 30.96 17.79
CA GLU A 614 -17.37 29.95 18.77
C GLU A 614 -17.22 28.55 18.17
N ASP A 615 -17.88 28.26 17.04
CA ASP A 615 -17.89 26.98 16.32
C ASP A 615 -16.65 26.76 15.42
N ILE A 616 -15.75 27.74 15.35
CA ILE A 616 -14.57 27.71 14.47
C ILE A 616 -13.63 26.52 14.75
N PRO A 617 -13.29 26.17 16.01
CA PRO A 617 -12.45 25.00 16.28
C PRO A 617 -13.08 23.70 15.77
N GLU A 618 -14.40 23.52 15.96
CA GLU A 618 -15.13 22.35 15.49
C GLU A 618 -15.13 22.28 13.96
N LEU A 619 -15.42 23.39 13.29
CA LEU A 619 -15.38 23.52 11.83
C LEU A 619 -14.00 23.18 11.24
N LEU A 620 -12.92 23.69 11.83
CA LEU A 620 -11.57 23.37 11.36
C LEU A 620 -11.21 21.91 11.63
N SER A 621 -11.56 21.39 12.81
CA SER A 621 -11.24 20.00 13.19
C SER A 621 -12.00 18.95 12.39
N SER A 622 -13.21 19.27 11.91
CA SER A 622 -14.04 18.41 11.07
C SER A 622 -13.62 18.44 9.59
N SER A 623 -12.86 19.45 9.16
CA SER A 623 -12.35 19.54 7.80
C SER A 623 -11.29 18.48 7.52
N SER A 624 -11.44 17.74 6.40
CA SER A 624 -10.45 16.76 5.93
C SER A 624 -9.05 17.35 5.69
N LEU A 625 -8.95 18.66 5.43
CA LEU A 625 -7.67 19.34 5.27
C LEU A 625 -6.84 19.25 6.56
N PHE A 626 -7.44 19.59 7.71
CA PHE A 626 -6.74 19.67 9.00
C PHE A 626 -6.76 18.34 9.77
N SER A 627 -7.81 17.55 9.63
CA SER A 627 -7.93 16.25 10.31
C SER A 627 -7.14 15.11 9.65
N MET A 628 -6.88 15.21 8.34
CA MET A 628 -6.27 14.13 7.56
C MET A 628 -5.12 14.60 6.68
N LEU A 629 -5.35 15.50 5.72
CA LEU A 629 -4.35 15.81 4.69
C LEU A 629 -3.07 16.42 5.27
N LEU A 630 -3.19 17.51 6.05
CA LEU A 630 -2.05 18.25 6.58
C LEU A 630 -1.18 17.38 7.52
N PRO A 631 -1.74 16.61 8.48
CA PRO A 631 -0.95 15.66 9.26
C PRO A 631 -0.23 14.60 8.42
N LEU A 632 -0.91 14.00 7.44
CA LEU A 632 -0.34 12.93 6.61
C LEU A 632 0.83 13.43 5.77
N ILE A 633 0.69 14.55 5.07
CA ILE A 633 1.76 15.07 4.20
C ILE A 633 2.98 15.52 5.01
N LEU A 634 2.78 16.05 6.23
CA LEU A 634 3.87 16.42 7.12
C LEU A 634 4.59 15.17 7.67
N ALA A 635 3.85 14.10 7.94
CA ALA A 635 4.43 12.81 8.31
C ALA A 635 5.23 12.19 7.16
N TYR A 636 4.69 12.21 5.94
CA TYR A 636 5.36 11.65 4.76
C TYR A 636 6.62 12.42 4.39
N ILE A 637 6.65 13.75 4.47
CA ILE A 637 7.85 14.51 4.11
C ILE A 637 8.97 14.43 5.16
N GLY A 638 8.67 14.00 6.39
CA GLY A 638 9.62 13.90 7.50
C GLY A 638 10.89 13.09 7.17
N PRO A 639 10.78 11.84 6.67
CA PRO A 639 11.92 11.05 6.22
C PRO A 639 12.82 11.70 5.15
N VAL A 640 12.24 12.51 4.26
CA VAL A 640 13.02 13.30 3.27
C VAL A 640 13.76 14.43 3.96
N ALA A 641 13.13 15.13 4.90
CA ALA A 641 13.79 16.16 5.71
C ALA A 641 14.95 15.59 6.55
N THR A 642 14.85 14.36 7.06
CA THR A 642 15.95 13.75 7.81
C THR A 642 17.11 13.31 6.93
N SER A 643 16.84 12.99 5.66
CA SER A 643 17.83 12.43 4.73
C SER A 643 18.49 13.49 3.85
N VAL A 644 17.79 14.57 3.53
CA VAL A 644 18.24 15.63 2.61
C VAL A 644 18.28 16.99 3.33
N PRO A 645 19.48 17.54 3.64
CA PRO A 645 19.61 18.78 4.42
C PRO A 645 18.88 19.98 3.82
N LYS A 646 18.87 20.12 2.49
CA LYS A 646 18.15 21.21 1.80
C LYS A 646 16.64 21.12 2.03
N ALA A 647 16.09 19.90 1.92
CA ALA A 647 14.68 19.64 2.18
C ALA A 647 14.32 19.92 3.65
N ALA A 648 15.23 19.61 4.58
CA ALA A 648 15.05 19.92 6.00
C ALA A 648 14.76 21.41 6.23
N VAL A 649 15.57 22.30 5.63
CA VAL A 649 15.40 23.75 5.74
C VAL A 649 14.04 24.19 5.21
N GLU A 650 13.63 23.67 4.06
CA GLU A 650 12.33 23.99 3.47
C GLU A 650 11.17 23.51 4.34
N VAL A 651 11.21 22.26 4.83
CA VAL A 651 10.19 21.71 5.73
C VAL A 651 10.11 22.50 7.04
N PHE A 652 11.25 22.86 7.64
CA PHE A 652 11.27 23.74 8.82
C PHE A 652 10.65 25.11 8.52
N GLY A 653 10.92 25.69 7.35
CA GLY A 653 10.28 26.92 6.90
C GLY A 653 8.75 26.79 6.83
N LEU A 654 8.24 25.69 6.28
CA LEU A 654 6.80 25.41 6.22
C LEU A 654 6.16 25.30 7.61
N VAL A 655 6.83 24.63 8.55
CA VAL A 655 6.37 24.52 9.95
C VAL A 655 6.38 25.88 10.63
N GLN A 656 7.45 26.67 10.44
CA GLN A 656 7.59 28.01 10.99
C GLN A 656 6.50 28.96 10.47
N GLU A 657 6.01 28.75 9.25
CA GLU A 657 4.90 29.51 8.69
C GLU A 657 3.52 29.13 9.24
N LEU A 658 3.30 27.86 9.60
CA LEU A 658 2.01 27.36 10.10
C LEU A 658 1.82 27.57 11.59
N LEU A 659 2.87 27.30 12.37
CA LEU A 659 2.80 27.24 13.82
C LEU A 659 2.28 28.54 14.48
N PRO A 660 2.66 29.75 14.03
CA PRO A 660 2.11 30.98 14.57
C PRO A 660 0.60 31.13 14.36
N ALA A 661 0.10 30.79 13.17
CA ALA A 661 -1.33 30.89 12.84
C ALA A 661 -2.17 29.91 13.67
N ALA A 662 -1.68 28.67 13.82
CA ALA A 662 -2.33 27.66 14.67
C ALA A 662 -2.29 28.07 16.15
N SER A 663 -1.15 28.57 16.64
CA SER A 663 -0.99 29.01 18.03
C SER A 663 -1.90 30.19 18.37
N ALA A 664 -2.04 31.16 17.47
CA ALA A 664 -2.94 32.30 17.65
C ALA A 664 -4.41 31.88 17.78
N LEU A 665 -4.85 30.93 16.95
CA LEU A 665 -6.19 30.34 17.05
C LEU A 665 -6.39 29.59 18.37
N ASN A 666 -5.44 28.76 18.76
CA ASN A 666 -5.50 28.03 20.04
C ASN A 666 -5.56 28.99 21.25
N GLN A 667 -4.88 30.13 21.20
CA GLN A 667 -4.98 31.15 22.24
C GLN A 667 -6.34 31.84 22.23
N LYS A 668 -6.86 32.21 21.05
CA LYS A 668 -8.16 32.88 20.89
C LYS A 668 -9.31 32.01 21.43
N TYR A 669 -9.27 30.71 21.16
CA TYR A 669 -10.30 29.75 21.58
C TYR A 669 -9.89 28.92 22.80
N SER A 670 -8.91 29.38 23.57
CA SER A 670 -8.51 28.68 24.78
C SER A 670 -9.67 28.61 25.77
N PRO A 671 -9.99 27.43 26.32
CA PRO A 671 -11.02 27.34 27.34
C PRO A 671 -10.63 28.21 28.54
N PRO A 672 -11.61 28.83 29.23
CA PRO A 672 -11.32 29.66 30.38
C PRO A 672 -10.49 28.87 31.40
N ALA A 673 -9.44 29.50 31.92
CA ALA A 673 -8.54 28.88 32.88
C ALA A 673 -9.34 28.29 34.05
N PHE A 674 -9.09 27.01 34.34
CA PHE A 674 -9.67 26.34 35.49
C PHE A 674 -9.38 27.17 36.75
N ASN A 675 -10.42 27.66 37.43
CA ASN A 675 -10.27 28.39 38.67
C ASN A 675 -10.20 27.39 39.83
N PRO A 676 -9.02 27.14 40.43
CA PRO A 676 -8.88 26.14 41.49
C PRO A 676 -9.65 26.47 42.78
N ASN A 677 -10.24 27.67 42.87
CA ASN A 677 -11.03 28.13 44.01
C ASN A 677 -12.55 27.92 43.86
N GLN A 678 -13.04 27.36 42.74
CA GLN A 678 -14.44 26.92 42.66
C GLN A 678 -14.58 25.55 43.32
N SER A 679 -14.93 25.56 44.60
CA SER A 679 -15.35 24.38 45.34
C SER A 679 -16.52 23.71 44.63
N THR A 680 -16.37 22.43 44.30
CA THR A 680 -17.45 21.52 43.94
C THR A 680 -18.34 21.28 45.16
N ASP A 681 -19.20 22.25 45.48
CA ASP A 681 -20.15 22.12 46.58
C ASP A 681 -21.54 22.57 46.10
N SER A 682 -22.28 21.63 45.53
CA SER A 682 -23.71 21.76 45.27
C SER A 682 -24.39 20.39 45.20
N THR A 683 -24.55 19.78 46.38
CA THR A 683 -25.54 18.73 46.66
C THR A 683 -26.96 19.30 46.76
N THR A 684 -27.41 20.08 45.79
CA THR A 684 -28.82 20.49 45.68
C THR A 684 -29.25 20.44 44.23
N GLY A 685 -30.15 19.49 43.92
CA GLY A 685 -30.68 19.24 42.59
C GLY A 685 -31.55 20.39 42.07
N ASN A 686 -30.91 21.34 41.43
CA ASN A 686 -31.50 22.15 40.37
C ASN A 686 -30.58 22.04 39.15
N LEU A 687 -31.11 21.45 38.08
CA LEU A 687 -30.50 21.44 36.75
C LEU A 687 -30.26 22.89 36.29
N PRO A 688 -29.05 23.27 35.87
CA PRO A 688 -28.89 24.38 34.94
C PRO A 688 -29.25 23.86 33.55
N GLU A 689 -30.36 24.35 33.00
CA GLU A 689 -30.57 24.40 31.56
C GLU A 689 -29.44 25.24 30.93
N GLN A 690 -28.75 24.64 29.95
CA GLN A 690 -27.90 25.21 28.88
C GLN A 690 -26.55 24.53 28.78
N GLY A 691 -26.32 23.96 27.59
CA GLY A 691 -25.23 23.05 27.28
C GLY A 691 -23.85 23.69 27.35
N LEU A 692 -22.98 23.09 28.16
CA LEU A 692 -21.53 23.14 28.03
C LEU A 692 -20.99 21.76 28.44
N SER A 693 -21.33 20.74 27.64
CA SER A 693 -20.61 19.46 27.64
C SER A 693 -19.51 19.49 26.57
N ALA A 694 -18.63 20.49 26.61
CA ALA A 694 -17.38 20.49 25.86
C ALA A 694 -16.27 19.94 26.76
N CYS A 695 -16.38 18.66 27.09
CA CYS A 695 -15.29 17.90 27.68
C CYS A 695 -14.61 17.10 26.56
N THR A 696 -13.66 17.72 25.86
CA THR A 696 -12.67 17.01 25.03
C THR A 696 -11.27 17.53 25.30
N THR A 697 -10.85 17.44 26.56
CA THR A 697 -9.45 17.15 26.86
C THR A 697 -9.39 15.71 27.34
N SER A 698 -9.17 14.77 26.42
CA SER A 698 -8.32 13.65 26.83
C SER A 698 -7.02 14.31 27.24
N SER A 699 -6.71 14.25 28.52
CA SER A 699 -5.55 14.86 29.14
C SER A 699 -4.28 14.10 28.78
N HIS A 700 -4.01 13.93 27.48
CA HIS A 700 -2.80 13.34 26.94
C HIS A 700 -1.80 14.43 26.65
N TYR A 701 -1.01 14.77 27.67
CA TYR A 701 0.17 15.61 27.52
C TYR A 701 1.35 14.71 27.21
N ALA A 702 2.01 14.93 26.07
CA ALA A 702 3.32 14.39 25.79
C ALA A 702 4.34 15.45 26.18
N VAL A 703 5.06 15.23 27.28
CA VAL A 703 6.23 16.07 27.60
C VAL A 703 7.39 15.53 26.78
N ILE A 704 7.81 16.32 25.79
CA ILE A 704 8.97 16.05 24.94
C ILE A 704 10.15 16.79 25.56
N GLU A 705 10.94 16.07 26.34
CA GLU A 705 12.16 16.60 26.94
C GLU A 705 13.36 16.18 26.10
N SER A 706 14.26 17.12 25.85
CA SER A 706 15.57 16.84 25.29
C SER A 706 16.63 17.40 26.23
N ASP A 707 17.60 16.56 26.57
CA ASP A 707 18.76 16.96 27.39
C ASP A 707 19.61 18.05 26.71
N HIS A 708 19.45 18.23 25.39
CA HIS A 708 20.21 19.21 24.61
C HIS A 708 19.45 19.62 23.33
N PRO A 709 19.45 20.89 22.91
CA PRO A 709 18.74 21.37 21.70
C PRO A 709 19.15 20.71 20.36
N TYR A 710 20.16 19.84 20.35
CA TYR A 710 20.61 19.09 19.17
C TYR A 710 20.56 17.57 19.36
N LYS A 711 20.02 17.08 20.48
CA LYS A 711 19.73 15.66 20.69
C LYS A 711 18.26 15.39 20.39
N GLN A 712 17.99 14.24 19.78
CA GLN A 712 16.64 13.77 19.52
C GLN A 712 15.89 13.63 20.85
N ALA A 713 14.73 14.28 20.94
CA ALA A 713 13.91 14.28 22.15
C ALA A 713 13.08 12.98 22.23
N GLY A 714 12.92 12.45 23.44
CA GLY A 714 12.03 11.32 23.73
C GLY A 714 10.72 11.79 24.34
N VAL A 715 9.65 11.01 24.20
CA VAL A 715 8.42 11.23 24.97
C VAL A 715 8.63 10.66 26.37
N ALA A 716 8.85 11.55 27.36
CA ALA A 716 9.18 11.14 28.72
C ALA A 716 7.93 10.77 29.54
N GLN A 717 6.77 11.33 29.18
CA GLN A 717 5.48 11.00 29.78
C GLN A 717 4.41 10.97 28.69
N TYR A 718 3.73 9.84 28.58
CA TYR A 718 2.46 9.68 27.87
C TYR A 718 1.43 9.32 28.93
N LYS A 719 0.40 10.15 29.12
CA LYS A 719 -0.61 9.94 30.16
C LYS A 719 -1.99 10.01 29.60
#